data_AF-A0A5C3MP63-F1
#
_entry.id   AF-A0A5C3MP63-F1
#
_cell.length_a   1.000
_cell.length_b   1.000
_cell.length_c   1.000
_cell.angle_alpha   90.00
_cell.angle_beta   90.00
_cell.angle_gamma   90.00
#
_symmetry.space_group_name_H-M   'P 1'
#
loop_
_entity.id
_entity.type
_entity.pdbx_description
1 polymer ?
#
loop_
_entity_poly.entity_id
_entity_poly.type
_entity_poly.pdbx_seq_one_letter_code
_entity_poly.pdbx_strand_id
1 'polypeptide(L)'
;MANTYSQACVLDILRHLPRCAFSERQNAAIEWAMRVLGLHYVPSQRTMKDVERALQQLCGVDSIRYSGALGHVYYANDFARLIAQEVGNPWVRPHLKFLPEDSGSRLSEAWQAKRWLDEMDPDLLTQMIQVNNQDFYIYEPALLAAGDVCMPVRWFTRGDSILARAHPMSQTARGWIVHEHSTLEVNSNDLLLSFPQLIHSHQYDGLPDPRVIQGSQQIKDGALVPWTRTDPTKGNEWRAKANGHRVLAFPIWLYCDDTSGNVSKKWNKHNSFLFTAAGLPRRFVHREFNVHFLSTSNLAPPLEMLDGIVDQLRECQRDGVWAWDAEYMEMVLLIPSVLAMLGDNPMQSEIACHIGLMGKLFCRVCWVSSGTPDHDESELDGDADDQASDASSLNSATSDNAGPRKKSPETLAHMVDRVKRFMQIDRMRTRSETRGILASHFAYARQIGGQNIFKAERTRTGIKDTFQMFFTEKLFKISVKRGCSRVQKEADIEAAETEFPTDITSPVWRIKDFDPHSDTPVEILHVILLGFVKYLWRDAISRLKDPQKAVLIARLNSFNVSGLGIPKLAGSTLVTYSGSLTGRDFRAIAQAAPFVLHDLLAADALAVWQALGVLVPLVWKPEIEDIHAYLPQLEKAIQYFLDCTCRLTPRWFNKPKFHIVLHLPEHIRHFGPAMLFATEGFESYNAIIRSHSVLSNRHAPSRDIARSMAGSNRVRHLLCGGFFPGEQSNYDQARQAPLECDGSDSRSTWIAITHQRPLDHWRSIGLAPRELLEERHFSEQMLGFPDPHEDQVNRSKSGTDMIIVSMCTANHESAHR
;
A
#
# COMPACT_ATOMS: atom_id res chain seq x y z
N MET A 1 -20.01 -20.69 -37.44
CA MET A 1 -18.79 -19.99 -36.95
C MET A 1 -19.09 -19.10 -35.75
N ALA A 2 -20.11 -18.24 -35.75
CA ALA A 2 -20.46 -17.40 -34.59
C ALA A 2 -20.71 -18.18 -33.28
N ASN A 3 -21.35 -19.35 -33.34
CA ASN A 3 -21.60 -20.16 -32.15
C ASN A 3 -20.33 -20.72 -31.50
N THR A 4 -19.25 -21.00 -32.23
CA THR A 4 -18.02 -21.64 -31.70
C THR A 4 -17.21 -20.70 -30.82
N TYR A 5 -17.30 -19.39 -31.06
CA TYR A 5 -16.53 -18.37 -30.33
C TYR A 5 -17.14 -18.01 -28.97
N SER A 6 -18.46 -18.17 -28.80
CA SER A 6 -19.11 -17.88 -27.52
C SER A 6 -18.78 -18.91 -26.43
N GLN A 7 -18.68 -20.21 -26.76
CA GLN A 7 -18.31 -21.21 -25.73
C GLN A 7 -16.86 -21.08 -25.28
N ALA A 8 -15.93 -20.78 -26.21
CA ALA A 8 -14.53 -20.53 -25.86
C ALA A 8 -14.40 -19.30 -24.95
N CYS A 9 -15.16 -18.23 -25.21
CA CYS A 9 -15.20 -17.04 -24.38
C CYS A 9 -15.72 -17.35 -22.96
N VAL A 10 -16.87 -18.04 -22.85
CA VAL A 10 -17.44 -18.44 -21.54
C VAL A 10 -16.46 -19.31 -20.75
N LEU A 11 -15.80 -20.27 -21.40
CA LEU A 11 -14.81 -21.12 -20.75
C LEU A 11 -13.56 -20.34 -20.31
N ASP A 12 -13.08 -19.36 -21.09
CA ASP A 12 -11.96 -18.52 -20.68
C ASP A 12 -12.31 -17.68 -19.45
N ILE A 13 -13.49 -17.05 -19.46
CA ILE A 13 -14.00 -16.28 -18.31
C ILE A 13 -14.07 -17.17 -17.08
N LEU A 14 -14.71 -18.34 -17.20
CA LEU A 14 -14.88 -19.29 -16.10
C LEU A 14 -13.54 -19.74 -15.48
N ARG A 15 -12.52 -19.99 -16.30
CA ARG A 15 -11.19 -20.45 -15.86
C ARG A 15 -10.38 -19.41 -15.10
N HIS A 16 -10.67 -18.14 -15.31
CA HIS A 16 -9.91 -17.01 -14.76
C HIS A 16 -10.78 -16.09 -13.90
N LEU A 17 -11.87 -16.62 -13.33
CA LEU A 17 -12.64 -15.90 -12.32
C LEU A 17 -11.78 -15.72 -11.06
N PRO A 18 -11.60 -14.48 -10.56
CA PRO A 18 -10.79 -14.22 -9.36
C PRO A 18 -11.25 -15.05 -8.14
N ARG A 19 -12.56 -15.22 -7.95
CA ARG A 19 -13.13 -15.92 -6.78
C ARG A 19 -13.32 -17.43 -6.96
N CYS A 20 -13.07 -17.95 -8.16
CA CYS A 20 -13.35 -19.33 -8.51
C CYS A 20 -12.19 -19.93 -9.29
N ALA A 21 -11.13 -20.28 -8.56
CA ALA A 21 -10.04 -21.04 -9.16
C ALA A 21 -10.50 -22.49 -9.40
N PHE A 22 -10.34 -22.97 -10.63
CA PHE A 22 -10.66 -24.35 -11.02
C PHE A 22 -9.39 -25.15 -11.33
N SER A 23 -9.28 -26.35 -10.77
CA SER A 23 -8.23 -27.30 -11.16
C SER A 23 -8.45 -27.82 -12.59
N GLU A 24 -7.38 -28.33 -13.21
CA GLU A 24 -7.47 -28.97 -14.54
C GLU A 24 -8.52 -30.12 -14.56
N ARG A 25 -8.66 -30.86 -13.45
CA ARG A 25 -9.68 -31.91 -13.33
C ARG A 25 -11.10 -31.36 -13.27
N GLN A 26 -11.32 -30.26 -12.54
CA GLN A 26 -12.63 -29.60 -12.49
C GLN A 26 -13.00 -29.03 -13.86
N ASN A 27 -12.05 -28.40 -14.56
CA ASN A 27 -12.26 -27.91 -15.92
C ASN A 27 -12.60 -29.07 -16.90
N ALA A 28 -11.93 -30.21 -16.79
CA ALA A 28 -12.27 -31.39 -17.58
C ALA A 28 -13.68 -31.95 -17.29
N ALA A 29 -14.13 -31.91 -16.03
CA ALA A 29 -15.48 -32.30 -15.66
C ALA A 29 -16.54 -31.34 -16.22
N ILE A 30 -16.27 -30.03 -16.20
CA ILE A 30 -17.15 -29.01 -16.80
C ILE A 30 -17.25 -29.22 -18.31
N GLU A 31 -16.12 -29.45 -18.99
CA GLU A 31 -16.12 -29.77 -20.43
C GLU A 31 -16.93 -31.03 -20.75
N TRP A 32 -16.79 -32.08 -19.94
CA TRP A 32 -17.60 -33.30 -20.09
C TRP A 32 -19.10 -33.01 -19.91
N ALA A 33 -19.47 -32.27 -18.86
CA ALA A 33 -20.87 -31.90 -18.60
C ALA A 33 -21.46 -31.09 -19.76
N MET A 34 -20.72 -30.12 -20.29
CA MET A 34 -21.15 -29.32 -21.45
C MET A 34 -21.42 -30.20 -22.69
N ARG A 35 -20.55 -31.19 -22.96
CA ARG A 35 -20.75 -32.13 -24.09
C ARG A 35 -21.98 -33.01 -23.90
N VAL A 36 -22.22 -33.50 -22.68
CA VAL A 36 -23.40 -34.34 -22.37
C VAL A 36 -24.69 -33.53 -22.51
N LEU A 37 -24.68 -32.23 -22.20
CA LEU A 37 -25.81 -31.32 -22.37
C LEU A 37 -26.02 -30.84 -23.82
N GLY A 38 -25.31 -31.43 -24.80
CA GLY A 38 -25.52 -31.15 -26.22
C GLY A 38 -24.76 -29.94 -26.75
N LEU A 39 -23.77 -29.40 -26.03
CA LEU A 39 -22.87 -28.38 -26.58
C LEU A 39 -21.86 -29.04 -27.53
N HIS A 40 -22.12 -28.93 -28.83
CA HIS A 40 -21.33 -29.60 -29.87
C HIS A 40 -19.96 -28.96 -30.14
N TYR A 41 -19.72 -27.75 -29.64
CA TYR A 41 -18.53 -26.94 -29.95
C TYR A 41 -17.69 -26.59 -28.71
N VAL A 42 -17.53 -27.53 -27.78
CA VAL A 42 -16.67 -27.35 -26.59
C VAL A 42 -15.19 -27.49 -27.01
N PRO A 43 -14.36 -26.43 -26.93
CA PRO A 43 -12.95 -26.49 -27.28
C PRO A 43 -12.20 -27.53 -26.44
N SER A 44 -11.13 -28.10 -27.01
CA SER A 44 -10.24 -28.98 -26.24
C SER A 44 -9.40 -28.17 -25.23
N GLN A 45 -8.91 -28.82 -24.18
CA GLN A 45 -7.94 -28.20 -23.26
C GLN A 45 -6.73 -27.58 -23.97
N ARG A 46 -6.22 -28.22 -25.04
CA ARG A 46 -5.12 -27.68 -25.84
C ARG A 46 -5.54 -26.40 -26.56
N THR A 47 -6.71 -26.42 -27.20
CA THR A 47 -7.28 -25.25 -27.87
C THR A 47 -7.47 -24.08 -26.90
N MET A 48 -7.98 -24.35 -25.69
CA MET A 48 -8.11 -23.32 -24.66
C MET A 48 -6.76 -22.77 -24.22
N LYS A 49 -5.74 -23.61 -24.00
CA LYS A 49 -4.38 -23.14 -23.68
C LYS A 49 -3.77 -22.27 -24.80
N ASP A 50 -4.08 -22.56 -26.07
CA ASP A 50 -3.63 -21.75 -27.19
C ASP A 50 -4.39 -20.41 -27.27
N VAL A 51 -5.72 -20.41 -27.02
CA VAL A 51 -6.53 -19.18 -26.91
C VAL A 51 -6.08 -18.31 -25.73
N GLU A 52 -5.89 -18.91 -24.56
CA GLU A 52 -5.37 -18.24 -23.36
C GLU A 52 -4.02 -17.57 -23.63
N ARG A 53 -3.10 -18.28 -24.32
CA ARG A 53 -1.80 -17.73 -24.68
C ARG A 53 -1.95 -16.53 -25.63
N ALA A 54 -2.78 -16.64 -26.66
CA ALA A 54 -3.01 -15.55 -27.60
C ALA A 54 -3.65 -14.33 -26.92
N LEU A 55 -4.65 -14.53 -26.06
CA LEU A 55 -5.28 -13.44 -25.31
C LEU A 55 -4.31 -12.81 -24.31
N GLN A 56 -3.50 -13.62 -23.61
CA GLN A 56 -2.47 -13.09 -22.70
C GLN A 56 -1.42 -12.27 -23.44
N GLN A 57 -1.02 -12.70 -24.65
CA GLN A 57 -0.11 -11.95 -25.51
C GLN A 57 -0.72 -10.63 -25.98
N LEU A 58 -2.00 -10.61 -26.33
CA LEU A 58 -2.66 -9.43 -26.87
C LEU A 58 -2.96 -8.36 -25.80
N CYS A 59 -3.48 -8.76 -24.64
CA CYS A 59 -4.07 -7.85 -23.67
C CYS A 59 -3.78 -8.22 -22.22
N GLY A 60 -2.92 -9.21 -21.97
CA GLY A 60 -2.55 -9.63 -20.62
C GLY A 60 -1.42 -8.80 -20.01
N VAL A 61 -1.13 -9.13 -18.75
CA VAL A 61 0.03 -8.68 -17.98
C VAL A 61 1.11 -9.75 -18.03
N ASP A 62 2.38 -9.36 -18.15
CA ASP A 62 3.51 -10.29 -18.11
C ASP A 62 3.86 -10.68 -16.68
N SER A 63 4.37 -11.91 -16.48
CA SER A 63 4.96 -12.34 -15.20
C SER A 63 6.48 -12.46 -15.37
N ILE A 64 7.20 -11.49 -14.82
CA ILE A 64 8.64 -11.31 -14.91
C ILE A 64 9.33 -12.21 -13.88
N ARG A 65 10.35 -12.97 -14.31
CA ARG A 65 11.16 -13.83 -13.44
C ARG A 65 12.32 -13.04 -12.83
N TYR A 66 12.49 -13.15 -11.53
CA TYR A 66 13.63 -12.59 -10.80
C TYR A 66 14.53 -13.70 -10.25
N SER A 67 15.83 -13.49 -10.37
CA SER A 67 16.85 -14.13 -9.53
C SER A 67 17.21 -13.11 -8.46
N GLY A 68 16.61 -13.21 -7.28
CA GLY A 68 16.72 -12.22 -6.23
C GLY A 68 18.12 -12.11 -5.63
N ALA A 69 18.39 -10.95 -5.02
CA ALA A 69 19.68 -10.62 -4.44
C ALA A 69 20.14 -11.56 -3.30
N LEU A 70 19.19 -12.27 -2.66
CA LEU A 70 19.47 -13.24 -1.60
C LEU A 70 19.53 -14.69 -2.15
N GLY A 71 19.36 -14.86 -3.46
CA GLY A 71 19.49 -16.14 -4.17
C GLY A 71 18.18 -16.86 -4.46
N HIS A 72 17.02 -16.28 -4.12
CA HIS A 72 15.73 -16.92 -4.38
C HIS A 72 15.18 -16.59 -5.76
N VAL A 73 14.47 -17.53 -6.37
CA VAL A 73 13.74 -17.29 -7.62
C VAL A 73 12.28 -16.99 -7.29
N TYR A 74 11.77 -15.87 -7.78
CA TYR A 74 10.37 -15.47 -7.65
C TYR A 74 9.88 -14.79 -8.93
N TYR A 75 8.57 -14.56 -9.02
CA TYR A 75 7.93 -13.92 -10.17
C TYR A 75 7.08 -12.74 -9.69
N ALA A 76 7.15 -11.64 -10.43
CA ALA A 76 6.31 -10.47 -10.23
C ALA A 76 5.58 -10.13 -11.53
N ASN A 77 4.33 -9.69 -11.44
CA ASN A 77 3.59 -9.17 -12.57
C ASN A 77 4.12 -7.78 -12.98
N ASP A 78 4.09 -7.50 -14.28
CA ASP A 78 4.57 -6.25 -14.88
C ASP A 78 3.75 -5.06 -14.36
N PHE A 79 4.37 -4.27 -13.49
CA PHE A 79 3.76 -3.17 -12.77
C PHE A 79 3.29 -2.05 -13.71
N ALA A 80 4.09 -1.71 -14.72
CA ALA A 80 3.74 -0.71 -15.72
C ALA A 80 2.50 -1.13 -16.51
N ARG A 81 2.41 -2.42 -16.87
CA ARG A 81 1.24 -2.94 -17.59
C ARG A 81 -0.03 -2.91 -16.74
N LEU A 82 0.07 -3.17 -15.43
CA LEU A 82 -1.07 -3.07 -14.51
C LEU A 82 -1.59 -1.62 -14.43
N ILE A 83 -0.70 -0.64 -14.26
CA ILE A 83 -1.06 0.79 -14.27
C ILE A 83 -1.72 1.20 -15.59
N ALA A 84 -1.14 0.80 -16.72
CA ALA A 84 -1.68 1.15 -18.02
C ALA A 84 -3.11 0.60 -18.25
N GLN A 85 -3.40 -0.59 -17.70
CA GLN A 85 -4.74 -1.16 -17.76
C GLN A 85 -5.77 -0.40 -16.92
N GLU A 86 -5.39 0.15 -15.77
CA GLU A 86 -6.31 0.96 -14.94
C GLU A 86 -6.74 2.26 -15.63
N VAL A 87 -5.80 2.93 -16.28
CA VAL A 87 -6.09 4.16 -17.03
C VAL A 87 -6.85 3.86 -18.33
N GLY A 88 -6.58 2.70 -18.93
CA GLY A 88 -7.33 2.17 -20.08
C GLY A 88 -8.67 1.54 -19.73
N ASN A 89 -9.10 1.53 -18.47
CA ASN A 89 -10.34 0.89 -18.02
C ASN A 89 -11.48 1.92 -17.89
N PRO A 90 -12.53 1.86 -18.73
CA PRO A 90 -13.65 2.81 -18.69
C PRO A 90 -14.45 2.85 -17.39
N TRP A 91 -14.36 1.81 -16.55
CA TRP A 91 -15.10 1.75 -15.27
C TRP A 91 -14.30 2.34 -14.12
N VAL A 92 -12.98 2.37 -14.23
CA VAL A 92 -12.08 2.86 -13.18
C VAL A 92 -11.66 4.29 -13.48
N ARG A 93 -11.29 4.55 -14.74
CA ARG A 93 -10.70 5.81 -15.17
C ARG A 93 -11.52 7.06 -14.80
N PRO A 94 -12.85 7.10 -14.94
CA PRO A 94 -13.66 8.27 -14.56
C PRO A 94 -13.60 8.63 -13.07
N HIS A 95 -13.17 7.69 -12.23
CA HIS A 95 -13.04 7.89 -10.78
C HIS A 95 -11.61 8.22 -10.35
N LEU A 96 -10.61 8.03 -11.21
CA LEU A 96 -9.21 8.30 -10.86
C LEU A 96 -8.94 9.81 -10.79
N LYS A 97 -8.36 10.24 -9.67
CA LYS A 97 -7.76 11.57 -9.51
C LYS A 97 -6.25 11.50 -9.68
N PHE A 98 -5.70 12.46 -10.44
CA PHE A 98 -4.26 12.61 -10.67
C PHE A 98 -3.69 13.90 -10.06
N LEU A 99 -4.55 14.82 -9.66
CA LEU A 99 -4.21 16.06 -8.97
C LEU A 99 -4.67 15.98 -7.52
N PRO A 100 -3.89 16.52 -6.56
CA PRO A 100 -4.39 16.74 -5.23
C PRO A 100 -5.49 17.81 -5.21
N GLU A 101 -6.30 17.81 -4.16
CA GLU A 101 -7.40 18.74 -3.94
C GLU A 101 -7.20 19.48 -2.62
N ASP A 102 -7.24 20.81 -2.67
CA ASP A 102 -7.38 21.64 -1.49
C ASP A 102 -8.88 21.78 -1.17
N SER A 103 -9.37 20.91 -0.30
CA SER A 103 -10.74 20.94 0.23
C SER A 103 -10.87 21.73 1.54
N GLY A 104 -9.89 22.59 1.85
CA GLY A 104 -9.84 23.36 3.09
C GLY A 104 -9.77 22.46 4.32
N SER A 105 -10.71 22.61 5.25
CA SER A 105 -10.77 21.80 6.48
C SER A 105 -11.41 20.42 6.28
N ARG A 106 -12.09 20.19 5.14
CA ARG A 106 -12.76 18.92 4.85
C ARG A 106 -11.74 17.89 4.39
N LEU A 107 -11.89 16.65 4.86
CA LEU A 107 -11.04 15.53 4.51
C LEU A 107 -11.86 14.24 4.38
N SER A 108 -11.93 13.71 3.17
CA SER A 108 -12.68 12.50 2.83
C SER A 108 -11.85 11.49 2.04
N GLU A 109 -10.85 11.96 1.32
CA GLU A 109 -10.13 11.20 0.30
C GLU A 109 -8.61 11.39 0.41
N ALA A 110 -7.84 10.47 -0.18
CA ALA A 110 -6.39 10.45 -0.05
C ALA A 110 -5.71 11.66 -0.73
N TRP A 111 -6.25 12.12 -1.86
CA TRP A 111 -5.73 13.26 -2.61
C TRP A 111 -6.02 14.62 -1.97
N GLN A 112 -6.86 14.65 -0.93
CA GLN A 112 -7.11 15.83 -0.10
C GLN A 112 -6.14 15.92 1.08
N ALA A 113 -5.43 14.84 1.38
CA ALA A 113 -4.59 14.74 2.55
C ALA A 113 -3.24 15.42 2.36
N LYS A 114 -2.65 15.83 3.48
CA LYS A 114 -1.42 16.64 3.51
C LYS A 114 -0.26 15.99 2.75
N ARG A 115 -0.13 14.65 2.79
CA ARG A 115 0.97 13.96 2.10
C ARG A 115 0.96 14.27 0.60
N TRP A 116 -0.18 14.10 -0.06
CA TRP A 116 -0.30 14.34 -1.51
C TRP A 116 -0.38 15.84 -1.84
N LEU A 117 -1.15 16.61 -1.06
CA LEU A 117 -1.35 18.04 -1.32
C LEU A 117 -0.09 18.88 -1.09
N ASP A 118 0.67 18.59 -0.02
CA ASP A 118 1.74 19.45 0.49
C ASP A 118 3.14 18.85 0.44
N GLU A 119 3.28 17.55 0.69
CA GLU A 119 4.59 16.98 1.07
C GLU A 119 5.28 16.17 -0.04
N MET A 120 4.50 15.58 -0.94
CA MET A 120 5.06 14.74 -2.00
C MET A 120 6.01 15.52 -2.92
N ASP A 121 7.11 14.88 -3.30
CA ASP A 121 8.08 15.40 -4.26
C ASP A 121 7.37 15.79 -5.57
N PRO A 122 7.45 17.07 -5.99
CA PRO A 122 6.83 17.53 -7.23
C PRO A 122 7.19 16.72 -8.47
N ASP A 123 8.38 16.11 -8.54
CA ASP A 123 8.79 15.26 -9.66
C ASP A 123 7.93 13.99 -9.81
N LEU A 124 7.22 13.59 -8.74
CA LEU A 124 6.33 12.42 -8.73
C LEU A 124 4.85 12.82 -8.91
N LEU A 125 4.55 14.11 -8.95
CA LEU A 125 3.20 14.63 -9.14
C LEU A 125 2.89 14.83 -10.63
N THR A 126 1.66 15.26 -10.92
CA THR A 126 1.26 15.61 -12.29
C THR A 126 2.16 16.75 -12.74
N GLN A 127 2.89 16.54 -13.84
CA GLN A 127 3.96 17.45 -14.26
C GLN A 127 3.44 18.65 -15.03
N MET A 128 2.29 18.51 -15.69
CA MET A 128 1.75 19.53 -16.56
C MET A 128 0.22 19.64 -16.49
N ILE A 129 -0.27 20.82 -16.84
CA ILE A 129 -1.67 21.06 -17.20
C ILE A 129 -1.76 21.66 -18.60
N GLN A 130 -2.87 21.42 -19.28
CA GLN A 130 -3.12 21.96 -20.61
C GLN A 130 -4.17 23.07 -20.51
N VAL A 131 -3.80 24.28 -20.93
CA VAL A 131 -4.66 25.47 -20.88
C VAL A 131 -4.55 26.19 -22.22
N ASN A 132 -5.68 26.53 -22.85
CA ASN A 132 -5.71 27.25 -24.14
C ASN A 132 -4.82 26.62 -25.23
N ASN A 133 -4.82 25.29 -25.35
CA ASN A 133 -3.95 24.50 -26.25
C ASN A 133 -2.44 24.70 -26.02
N GLN A 134 -2.05 25.06 -24.81
CA GLN A 134 -0.65 25.14 -24.38
C GLN A 134 -0.40 24.23 -23.20
N ASP A 135 0.80 23.65 -23.15
CA ASP A 135 1.21 22.80 -22.05
C ASP A 135 2.08 23.60 -21.08
N PHE A 136 1.61 23.73 -19.85
CA PHE A 136 2.35 24.38 -18.77
C PHE A 136 2.92 23.30 -17.87
N TYR A 137 4.25 23.17 -17.86
CA TYR A 137 4.97 22.22 -17.02
C TYR A 137 5.43 22.89 -15.72
N ILE A 138 5.55 22.09 -14.66
CA ILE A 138 6.30 22.52 -13.49
C ILE A 138 7.77 22.76 -13.85
N TYR A 139 8.41 23.66 -13.12
CA TYR A 139 9.81 24.04 -13.30
C TYR A 139 10.14 24.61 -14.69
N GLU A 140 9.15 25.22 -15.34
CA GLU A 140 9.33 26.06 -16.53
C GLU A 140 8.71 27.45 -16.32
N PRO A 141 9.36 28.54 -16.75
CA PRO A 141 8.78 29.89 -16.66
C PRO A 141 7.46 30.02 -17.41
N ALA A 142 6.45 30.58 -16.75
CA ALA A 142 5.13 30.86 -17.31
C ALA A 142 4.78 32.34 -17.15
N LEU A 143 4.34 32.98 -18.24
CA LEU A 143 3.84 34.36 -18.22
C LEU A 143 2.38 34.37 -17.80
N LEU A 144 2.04 35.25 -16.87
CA LEU A 144 0.68 35.48 -16.39
C LEU A 144 0.01 36.61 -17.18
N ALA A 145 -1.33 36.61 -17.20
CA ALA A 145 -2.13 37.66 -17.84
C ALA A 145 -1.87 39.07 -17.26
N ALA A 146 -1.43 39.14 -15.99
CA ALA A 146 -1.02 40.38 -15.34
C ALA A 146 0.34 40.94 -15.84
N GLY A 147 1.10 40.16 -16.62
CA GLY A 147 2.44 40.50 -17.12
C GLY A 147 3.58 39.96 -16.26
N ASP A 148 3.29 39.43 -15.07
CA ASP A 148 4.29 38.79 -14.20
C ASP A 148 4.71 37.42 -14.73
N VAL A 149 5.94 37.01 -14.45
CA VAL A 149 6.44 35.66 -14.76
C VAL A 149 6.60 34.86 -13.47
N CYS A 150 6.17 33.60 -13.50
CA CYS A 150 6.28 32.69 -12.37
C CYS A 150 6.86 31.34 -12.79
N MET A 151 7.29 30.57 -11.80
CA MET A 151 7.78 29.20 -11.96
C MET A 151 6.81 28.26 -11.25
N PRO A 152 5.88 27.60 -11.97
CA PRO A 152 4.98 26.61 -11.37
C PRO A 152 5.77 25.47 -10.74
N VAL A 153 5.35 25.00 -9.57
CA VAL A 153 6.00 23.89 -8.84
C VAL A 153 5.05 22.77 -8.48
N ARG A 154 3.75 23.03 -8.38
CA ARG A 154 2.75 22.00 -8.11
C ARG A 154 1.40 22.43 -8.64
N TRP A 155 0.70 21.51 -9.29
CA TRP A 155 -0.69 21.67 -9.70
C TRP A 155 -1.63 21.02 -8.67
N PHE A 156 -2.75 21.67 -8.39
CA PHE A 156 -3.79 21.17 -7.49
C PHE A 156 -5.16 21.72 -7.87
N THR A 157 -6.22 21.16 -7.30
CA THR A 157 -7.59 21.60 -7.52
C THR A 157 -8.14 22.29 -6.28
N ARG A 158 -8.98 23.30 -6.46
CA ARG A 158 -9.82 23.90 -5.40
C ARG A 158 -11.20 24.12 -5.99
N GLY A 159 -12.16 23.27 -5.60
CA GLY A 159 -13.42 23.17 -6.34
C GLY A 159 -13.18 22.76 -7.80
N ASP A 160 -13.84 23.43 -8.74
CA ASP A 160 -13.71 23.14 -10.18
C ASP A 160 -12.49 23.83 -10.83
N SER A 161 -11.74 24.63 -10.07
CA SER A 161 -10.56 25.35 -10.58
C SER A 161 -9.28 24.55 -10.39
N ILE A 162 -8.41 24.60 -11.39
CA ILE A 162 -7.03 24.15 -11.28
C ILE A 162 -6.17 25.36 -10.90
N LEU A 163 -5.29 25.18 -9.91
CA LEU A 163 -4.34 26.17 -9.46
C LEU A 163 -2.92 25.62 -9.50
N ALA A 164 -1.96 26.53 -9.59
CA ALA A 164 -0.55 26.27 -9.39
C ALA A 164 -0.10 26.88 -8.07
N ARG A 165 0.69 26.14 -7.28
CA ARG A 165 1.68 26.81 -6.43
C ARG A 165 2.87 27.13 -7.31
N ALA A 166 3.33 28.37 -7.27
CA ALA A 166 4.43 28.85 -8.10
C ALA A 166 5.38 29.75 -7.30
N HIS A 167 6.65 29.77 -7.71
CA HIS A 167 7.61 30.75 -7.22
C HIS A 167 7.57 32.02 -8.09
N PRO A 168 7.52 33.22 -7.50
CA PRO A 168 7.65 34.45 -8.27
C PRO A 168 9.03 34.53 -8.94
N MET A 169 9.09 35.15 -10.12
CA MET A 169 10.34 35.43 -10.82
C MET A 169 10.54 36.93 -10.99
N SER A 170 11.74 37.43 -10.71
CA SER A 170 12.10 38.84 -10.96
C SER A 170 13.03 38.98 -12.15
N GLN A 171 12.76 40.02 -12.93
CA GLN A 171 13.61 40.44 -14.04
C GLN A 171 14.85 41.16 -13.51
N THR A 172 15.99 40.88 -14.14
CA THR A 172 17.23 41.62 -13.96
C THR A 172 17.83 41.99 -15.33
N ALA A 173 18.90 42.78 -15.33
CA ALA A 173 19.60 43.15 -16.57
C ALA A 173 20.21 41.94 -17.33
N ARG A 174 20.38 40.78 -16.68
CA ARG A 174 21.03 39.60 -17.28
C ARG A 174 20.13 38.36 -17.35
N GLY A 175 18.82 38.46 -17.09
CA GLY A 175 17.90 37.33 -17.08
C GLY A 175 17.00 37.30 -15.84
N TRP A 176 16.69 36.10 -15.36
CA TRP A 176 15.68 35.86 -14.33
C TRP A 176 16.27 35.32 -13.02
N ILE A 177 15.65 35.71 -11.90
CA ILE A 177 15.89 35.12 -10.57
C ILE A 177 14.59 34.46 -10.11
N VAL A 178 14.67 33.22 -9.62
CA VAL A 178 13.52 32.49 -9.04
C VAL A 178 13.52 32.64 -7.53
N HIS A 179 12.41 33.09 -6.93
CA HIS A 179 12.32 33.31 -5.48
C HIS A 179 11.70 32.11 -4.74
N GLU A 180 12.47 31.06 -4.47
CA GLU A 180 12.01 29.84 -3.78
C GLU A 180 11.55 30.07 -2.32
N HIS A 181 11.99 31.16 -1.68
CA HIS A 181 11.56 31.55 -0.33
C HIS A 181 10.11 32.07 -0.25
N SER A 182 9.48 32.31 -1.40
CA SER A 182 8.10 32.81 -1.51
C SER A 182 7.30 31.91 -2.44
N THR A 183 6.01 31.75 -2.15
CA THR A 183 5.09 30.99 -3.00
C THR A 183 3.85 31.84 -3.24
N LEU A 184 3.35 31.81 -4.47
CA LEU A 184 2.08 32.40 -4.86
C LEU A 184 1.17 31.33 -5.46
N GLU A 185 -0.14 31.54 -5.35
CA GLU A 185 -1.13 30.69 -5.99
C GLU A 185 -1.60 31.36 -7.29
N VAL A 186 -1.49 30.63 -8.40
CA VAL A 186 -1.91 31.07 -9.74
C VAL A 186 -3.14 30.28 -10.14
N ASN A 187 -4.23 30.93 -10.53
CA ASN A 187 -5.34 30.23 -11.17
C ASN A 187 -4.93 29.84 -12.60
N SER A 188 -5.30 28.64 -13.07
CA SER A 188 -4.98 28.21 -14.43
C SER A 188 -5.47 29.19 -15.51
N ASN A 189 -6.55 29.93 -15.25
CA ASN A 189 -7.09 30.93 -16.16
C ASN A 189 -6.20 32.19 -16.30
N ASP A 190 -5.30 32.43 -15.35
CA ASP A 190 -4.37 33.55 -15.39
C ASP A 190 -3.09 33.23 -16.19
N LEU A 191 -2.92 31.98 -16.63
CA LEU A 191 -1.78 31.55 -17.45
C LEU A 191 -1.94 32.05 -18.89
N LEU A 192 -0.99 32.88 -19.34
CA LEU A 192 -1.01 33.50 -20.67
C LEU A 192 -0.12 32.76 -21.66
N LEU A 193 1.19 32.66 -21.38
CA LEU A 193 2.15 31.99 -22.26
C LEU A 193 2.93 30.91 -21.51
N SER A 194 2.88 29.71 -22.07
CA SER A 194 3.75 28.58 -21.70
C SER A 194 5.19 28.86 -22.11
N PHE A 195 6.12 28.11 -21.52
CA PHE A 195 7.55 28.30 -21.75
C PHE A 195 7.96 28.30 -23.24
N PRO A 196 7.52 27.35 -24.10
CA PRO A 196 7.83 27.42 -25.53
C PRO A 196 7.30 28.70 -26.18
N GLN A 197 6.08 29.13 -25.87
CA GLN A 197 5.53 30.34 -26.47
C GLN A 197 6.24 31.61 -25.98
N LEU A 198 6.56 31.66 -24.69
CA LEU A 198 7.32 32.75 -24.08
C LEU A 198 8.71 32.88 -24.70
N ILE A 199 9.39 31.76 -25.02
CA ILE A 199 10.66 31.80 -25.78
C ILE A 199 10.49 32.48 -27.15
N HIS A 200 9.36 32.30 -27.81
CA HIS A 200 9.13 32.90 -29.13
C HIS A 200 8.72 34.39 -29.04
N SER A 201 8.02 34.79 -27.98
CA SER A 201 7.44 36.13 -27.88
C SER A 201 8.23 37.12 -27.01
N HIS A 202 9.13 36.66 -26.14
CA HIS A 202 9.71 37.50 -25.08
C HIS A 202 10.30 38.84 -25.56
N GLN A 203 10.88 38.88 -26.77
CA GLN A 203 11.44 40.10 -27.35
C GLN A 203 10.36 41.14 -27.67
N TYR A 204 9.21 40.70 -28.17
CA TYR A 204 8.05 41.55 -28.45
C TYR A 204 7.39 42.05 -27.16
N ASP A 205 7.42 41.23 -26.11
CA ASP A 205 6.87 41.55 -24.79
C ASP A 205 7.83 42.41 -23.93
N GLY A 206 9.02 42.73 -24.43
CA GLY A 206 10.02 43.51 -23.69
C GLY A 206 10.65 42.76 -22.50
N LEU A 207 10.58 41.43 -22.52
CA LEU A 207 11.03 40.54 -21.44
C LEU A 207 12.42 39.94 -21.74
N PRO A 208 13.25 39.66 -20.70
CA PRO A 208 14.47 38.88 -20.87
C PRO A 208 14.15 37.46 -21.35
N ASP A 209 15.09 36.84 -22.06
CA ASP A 209 14.96 35.45 -22.50
C ASP A 209 14.65 34.52 -21.30
N PRO A 210 13.51 33.81 -21.30
CA PRO A 210 13.10 32.95 -20.18
C PRO A 210 14.07 31.79 -19.92
N ARG A 211 14.95 31.46 -20.88
CA ARG A 211 15.99 30.43 -20.72
C ARG A 211 17.16 30.89 -19.87
N VAL A 212 17.29 32.19 -19.59
CA VAL A 212 18.43 32.74 -18.83
C VAL A 212 18.05 32.88 -17.36
N ILE A 213 18.17 31.78 -16.62
CA ILE A 213 17.97 31.75 -15.16
C ILE A 213 19.34 31.91 -14.48
N GLN A 214 19.53 32.99 -13.73
CA GLN A 214 20.80 33.25 -13.01
C GLN A 214 20.97 32.35 -11.79
N GLY A 215 19.85 31.95 -11.18
CA GLY A 215 19.82 31.14 -9.99
C GLY A 215 18.49 31.29 -9.26
N SER A 216 18.38 30.58 -8.16
CA SER A 216 17.26 30.71 -7.23
C SER A 216 17.69 31.28 -5.90
N GLN A 217 16.75 31.95 -5.23
CA GLN A 217 16.93 32.57 -3.93
C GLN A 217 16.05 31.85 -2.90
N GLN A 218 16.67 30.96 -2.13
CA GLN A 218 15.99 30.11 -1.13
C GLN A 218 15.69 30.82 0.20
N ILE A 219 16.40 31.91 0.51
CA ILE A 219 16.17 32.75 1.68
C ILE A 219 16.03 34.18 1.19
N LYS A 220 15.06 34.92 1.72
CA LYS A 220 14.86 36.33 1.37
C LYS A 220 16.17 37.12 1.54
N ASP A 221 16.56 37.86 0.50
CA ASP A 221 17.82 38.63 0.44
C ASP A 221 19.10 37.78 0.62
N GLY A 222 19.00 36.46 0.51
CA GLY A 222 20.12 35.52 0.56
C GLY A 222 20.87 35.39 -0.76
N ALA A 223 21.97 34.63 -0.73
CA ALA A 223 22.77 34.34 -1.91
C ALA A 223 21.98 33.55 -2.96
N LEU A 224 22.29 33.81 -4.24
CA LEU A 224 21.77 33.00 -5.35
C LEU A 224 22.46 31.65 -5.37
N VAL A 225 21.66 30.58 -5.44
CA VAL A 225 22.15 29.23 -5.70
C VAL A 225 21.87 28.87 -7.16
N PRO A 226 22.68 28.01 -7.79
CA PRO A 226 22.42 27.55 -9.15
C PRO A 226 21.05 26.87 -9.25
N TRP A 227 20.33 27.16 -10.34
CA TRP A 227 19.09 26.44 -10.64
C TRP A 227 19.41 25.02 -11.10
N THR A 228 18.83 24.03 -10.42
CA THR A 228 19.12 22.60 -10.66
C THR A 228 17.88 21.74 -10.94
N ARG A 229 16.68 22.33 -10.90
CA ARG A 229 15.42 21.56 -11.09
C ARG A 229 15.21 21.15 -12.54
N THR A 230 15.61 22.00 -13.48
CA THR A 230 15.51 21.75 -14.93
C THR A 230 16.72 22.35 -15.64
N ASP A 231 17.01 21.87 -16.85
CA ASP A 231 17.91 22.55 -17.79
C ASP A 231 17.13 23.73 -18.42
N PRO A 232 17.44 25.00 -18.11
CA PRO A 232 16.67 26.14 -18.60
C PRO A 232 16.67 26.27 -20.13
N THR A 233 17.59 25.61 -20.84
CA THR A 233 17.63 25.64 -22.31
C THR A 233 16.69 24.63 -22.95
N LYS A 234 16.34 23.56 -22.21
CA LYS A 234 15.48 22.47 -22.69
C LYS A 234 14.08 22.49 -22.06
N GLY A 235 13.96 23.02 -20.84
CA GLY A 235 12.76 22.96 -20.02
C GLY A 235 12.68 21.67 -19.19
N ASN A 236 11.46 21.27 -18.85
CA ASN A 236 11.19 20.06 -18.09
C ASN A 236 11.47 18.82 -18.97
N GLU A 237 12.17 17.82 -18.43
CA GLU A 237 12.52 16.61 -19.18
C GLU A 237 11.30 15.83 -19.69
N TRP A 238 10.18 15.91 -18.96
CA TRP A 238 8.95 15.23 -19.33
C TRP A 238 8.31 15.83 -20.57
N ARG A 239 8.55 17.12 -20.88
CA ARG A 239 8.09 17.74 -22.12
C ARG A 239 8.64 17.02 -23.34
N ALA A 240 9.94 16.67 -23.30
CA ALA A 240 10.58 15.93 -24.38
C ALA A 240 10.11 14.47 -24.44
N LYS A 241 9.99 13.80 -23.28
CA LYS A 241 9.53 12.39 -23.21
C LYS A 241 8.07 12.22 -23.65
N ALA A 242 7.19 13.12 -23.23
CA ALA A 242 5.76 13.03 -23.49
C ALA A 242 5.37 13.55 -24.88
N ASN A 243 6.22 14.35 -25.53
CA ASN A 243 6.02 14.79 -26.91
C ASN A 243 4.60 15.37 -27.18
N GLY A 244 4.12 16.24 -26.27
CA GLY A 244 2.79 16.87 -26.35
C GLY A 244 1.66 16.07 -25.69
N HIS A 245 1.92 14.87 -25.16
CA HIS A 245 0.95 14.12 -24.36
C HIS A 245 0.95 14.57 -22.89
N ARG A 246 -0.15 14.27 -22.20
CA ARG A 246 -0.28 14.58 -20.76
C ARG A 246 0.67 13.75 -19.93
N VAL A 247 1.16 14.35 -18.84
CA VAL A 247 2.02 13.69 -17.85
C VAL A 247 1.37 13.76 -16.48
N LEU A 248 0.85 12.62 -16.01
CA LEU A 248 -0.06 12.51 -14.87
C LEU A 248 0.58 11.69 -13.73
N ALA A 249 0.33 12.07 -12.47
CA ALA A 249 0.75 11.26 -11.32
C ALA A 249 -0.10 9.99 -11.21
N PHE A 250 0.46 8.90 -10.68
CA PHE A 250 -0.30 7.71 -10.31
C PHE A 250 0.11 7.19 -8.92
N PRO A 251 -0.28 7.87 -7.82
CA PRO A 251 0.05 7.40 -6.48
C PRO A 251 -0.69 6.11 -6.13
N ILE A 252 -0.04 5.20 -5.40
CA ILE A 252 -0.59 3.91 -5.00
C ILE A 252 -0.56 3.71 -3.48
N TRP A 253 -1.52 2.94 -2.98
CA TRP A 253 -1.37 2.22 -1.72
C TRP A 253 -0.68 0.89 -2.02
N LEU A 254 0.53 0.69 -1.51
CA LEU A 254 1.22 -0.59 -1.62
C LEU A 254 0.93 -1.41 -0.36
N TYR A 255 0.58 -2.67 -0.53
CA TYR A 255 0.28 -3.58 0.57
C TYR A 255 1.24 -4.77 0.56
N CYS A 256 1.67 -5.18 1.74
CA CYS A 256 2.34 -6.44 1.96
C CYS A 256 1.80 -7.10 3.22
N ASP A 257 1.55 -8.40 3.16
CA ASP A 257 1.24 -9.21 4.33
C ASP A 257 1.48 -10.69 4.06
N ASP A 258 1.43 -11.46 5.14
CA ASP A 258 1.50 -12.90 5.07
C ASP A 258 0.13 -13.57 4.85
N THR A 259 0.18 -14.69 4.14
CA THR A 259 -0.99 -15.46 3.76
C THR A 259 -0.65 -16.93 3.86
N SER A 260 -1.58 -17.74 4.35
CA SER A 260 -1.37 -19.19 4.36
C SER A 260 -1.60 -19.75 2.96
N GLY A 261 -0.64 -20.51 2.43
CA GLY A 261 -0.78 -21.30 1.19
C GLY A 261 -1.57 -22.59 1.37
N ASN A 262 -2.00 -22.90 2.59
CA ASN A 262 -2.88 -24.02 2.92
C ASN A 262 -4.15 -23.51 3.63
N VAL A 263 -5.15 -24.40 3.76
CA VAL A 263 -6.36 -24.17 4.56
C VAL A 263 -6.03 -23.91 6.04
N SER A 264 -4.91 -24.44 6.55
CA SER A 264 -4.37 -24.11 7.87
C SER A 264 -3.23 -23.09 7.79
N LYS A 265 -3.21 -22.10 8.70
CA LYS A 265 -2.15 -21.06 8.78
C LYS A 265 -0.74 -21.58 9.12
N LYS A 266 -0.62 -22.81 9.62
CA LYS A 266 0.63 -23.30 10.21
C LYS A 266 1.69 -23.79 9.21
N TRP A 267 1.32 -24.02 7.95
CA TRP A 267 2.22 -24.63 6.95
C TRP A 267 2.16 -23.89 5.62
N ASN A 268 3.33 -23.54 5.07
CA ASN A 268 3.50 -22.85 3.78
C ASN A 268 3.03 -21.38 3.78
N LYS A 269 3.71 -20.53 4.57
CA LYS A 269 3.50 -19.07 4.59
C LYS A 269 3.93 -18.46 3.26
N HIS A 270 3.09 -17.60 2.70
CA HIS A 270 3.35 -16.81 1.50
C HIS A 270 3.27 -15.34 1.86
N ASN A 271 4.33 -14.58 1.60
CA ASN A 271 4.23 -13.12 1.63
C ASN A 271 3.73 -12.66 0.26
N SER A 272 2.84 -11.67 0.23
CA SER A 272 2.25 -11.19 -1.03
C SER A 272 2.25 -9.67 -1.09
N PHE A 273 2.65 -9.13 -2.24
CA PHE A 273 2.54 -7.71 -2.56
C PHE A 273 1.33 -7.46 -3.46
N LEU A 274 0.53 -6.49 -3.06
CA LEU A 274 -0.64 -5.99 -3.79
C LEU A 274 -0.58 -4.46 -3.86
N PHE A 275 -1.31 -3.84 -4.78
CA PHE A 275 -1.55 -2.39 -4.74
C PHE A 275 -2.95 -2.01 -5.19
N THR A 276 -3.38 -0.80 -4.84
CA THR A 276 -4.56 -0.13 -5.42
C THR A 276 -4.21 1.34 -5.68
N ALA A 277 -4.86 1.96 -6.66
CA ALA A 277 -4.62 3.37 -6.97
C ALA A 277 -5.14 4.26 -5.84
N ALA A 278 -4.27 5.13 -5.30
CA ALA A 278 -4.64 6.04 -4.22
C ALA A 278 -5.55 7.18 -4.68
N GLY A 279 -5.57 7.47 -5.99
CA GLY A 279 -6.49 8.42 -6.61
C GLY A 279 -7.94 7.93 -6.72
N LEU A 280 -8.26 6.72 -6.25
CA LEU A 280 -9.62 6.21 -6.20
C LEU A 280 -10.36 6.68 -4.95
N PRO A 281 -11.65 7.06 -5.06
CA PRO A 281 -12.48 7.38 -3.91
C PRO A 281 -12.53 6.23 -2.90
N ARG A 282 -12.68 6.55 -1.61
CA ARG A 282 -12.74 5.60 -0.48
C ARG A 282 -13.70 4.44 -0.72
N ARG A 283 -14.82 4.70 -1.39
CA ARG A 283 -15.84 3.68 -1.72
C ARG A 283 -15.38 2.65 -2.75
N PHE A 284 -14.31 2.94 -3.49
CA PHE A 284 -13.73 2.11 -4.54
C PHE A 284 -12.37 1.52 -4.17
N VAL A 285 -11.55 2.24 -3.39
CA VAL A 285 -10.14 1.88 -3.11
C VAL A 285 -9.97 0.47 -2.52
N HIS A 286 -10.91 0.05 -1.66
CA HIS A 286 -10.91 -1.26 -0.99
C HIS A 286 -11.76 -2.33 -1.68
N ARG A 287 -12.38 -2.02 -2.82
CA ARG A 287 -13.09 -3.04 -3.59
C ARG A 287 -12.05 -3.98 -4.19
N GLU A 288 -12.26 -5.29 -4.04
CA GLU A 288 -11.41 -6.34 -4.60
C GLU A 288 -11.12 -6.11 -6.10
N PHE A 289 -12.12 -5.60 -6.83
CA PHE A 289 -12.02 -5.20 -8.23
C PHE A 289 -10.88 -4.21 -8.53
N ASN A 290 -10.47 -3.38 -7.58
CA ASN A 290 -9.41 -2.37 -7.76
C ASN A 290 -8.08 -2.78 -7.11
N VAL A 291 -8.00 -4.00 -6.54
CA VAL A 291 -6.78 -4.53 -5.93
C VAL A 291 -6.01 -5.35 -6.96
N HIS A 292 -4.74 -5.02 -7.14
CA HIS A 292 -3.86 -5.61 -8.15
C HIS A 292 -2.76 -6.43 -7.50
N PHE A 293 -2.55 -7.63 -8.03
CA PHE A 293 -1.47 -8.51 -7.59
C PHE A 293 -0.13 -8.15 -8.23
N LEU A 294 0.92 -8.03 -7.42
CA LEU A 294 2.30 -7.85 -7.88
C LEU A 294 3.11 -9.14 -7.76
N SER A 295 3.26 -9.69 -6.56
CA SER A 295 4.17 -10.82 -6.34
C SER A 295 3.74 -11.64 -5.13
N THR A 296 4.08 -12.93 -5.13
CA THR A 296 3.98 -13.77 -3.94
C THR A 296 5.10 -14.81 -3.94
N SER A 297 5.57 -15.17 -2.75
CA SER A 297 6.52 -16.27 -2.58
C SER A 297 6.42 -16.87 -1.19
N ASN A 298 6.64 -18.19 -1.14
CA ASN A 298 6.85 -18.95 0.08
C ASN A 298 8.33 -19.21 0.38
N LEU A 299 9.23 -18.76 -0.50
CA LEU A 299 10.68 -18.94 -0.38
C LEU A 299 11.39 -17.60 -0.25
N ALA A 300 11.09 -16.67 -1.16
CA ALA A 300 11.70 -15.34 -1.14
C ALA A 300 11.08 -14.51 -0.02
N PRO A 301 11.89 -13.94 0.90
CA PRO A 301 11.40 -13.02 1.92
C PRO A 301 10.81 -11.73 1.29
N PRO A 302 9.95 -11.01 2.02
CA PRO A 302 9.21 -9.87 1.49
C PRO A 302 10.14 -8.77 0.97
N LEU A 303 11.23 -8.46 1.67
CA LEU A 303 12.17 -7.43 1.23
C LEU A 303 12.96 -7.83 -0.02
N GLU A 304 13.18 -9.13 -0.28
CA GLU A 304 13.80 -9.56 -1.55
C GLU A 304 12.81 -9.51 -2.72
N MET A 305 11.52 -9.79 -2.48
CA MET A 305 10.49 -9.57 -3.51
C MET A 305 10.28 -8.09 -3.81
N LEU A 306 10.31 -7.25 -2.76
CA LEU A 306 10.22 -5.80 -2.90
C LEU A 306 11.36 -5.24 -3.74
N ASP A 307 12.55 -5.87 -3.72
CA ASP A 307 13.72 -5.47 -4.51
C ASP A 307 13.36 -5.37 -6.01
N GLY A 308 12.73 -6.42 -6.55
CA GLY A 308 12.30 -6.46 -7.94
C GLY A 308 11.12 -5.54 -8.26
N ILE A 309 10.23 -5.28 -7.29
CA ILE A 309 9.13 -4.31 -7.43
C ILE A 309 9.68 -2.88 -7.45
N VAL A 310 10.66 -2.57 -6.61
CA VAL A 310 11.31 -1.25 -6.58
C VAL A 310 12.11 -0.99 -7.84
N ASP A 311 12.72 -2.01 -8.43
CA ASP A 311 13.37 -1.89 -9.74
C ASP A 311 12.36 -1.46 -10.82
N GLN A 312 11.18 -2.11 -10.88
CA GLN A 312 10.10 -1.72 -11.80
C GLN A 312 9.56 -0.31 -11.49
N LEU A 313 9.38 0.04 -10.21
CA LEU A 313 8.92 1.38 -9.82
C LEU A 313 9.92 2.47 -10.25
N ARG A 314 11.22 2.26 -10.03
CA ARG A 314 12.27 3.21 -10.44
C ARG A 314 12.34 3.37 -11.94
N GLU A 315 12.15 2.28 -12.67
CA GLU A 315 12.04 2.30 -14.12
C GLU A 315 10.84 3.13 -14.57
N CYS A 316 9.65 2.88 -13.99
CA CYS A 316 8.45 3.68 -14.26
C CYS A 316 8.62 5.17 -13.92
N GLN A 317 9.35 5.50 -12.84
CA GLN A 317 9.62 6.88 -12.44
C GLN A 317 10.64 7.58 -13.33
N ARG A 318 11.56 6.83 -13.95
CA ARG A 318 12.57 7.36 -14.87
C ARG A 318 11.98 7.60 -16.25
N ASP A 319 11.22 6.64 -16.77
CA ASP A 319 10.81 6.60 -18.17
C ASP A 319 9.34 7.00 -18.36
N GLY A 320 8.52 6.83 -17.32
CA GLY A 320 7.07 6.98 -17.37
C GLY A 320 6.38 5.70 -17.83
N VAL A 321 5.07 5.62 -17.62
CA VAL A 321 4.23 4.51 -18.08
C VAL A 321 3.24 5.02 -19.10
N TRP A 322 3.45 4.66 -20.37
CA TRP A 322 2.50 4.95 -21.43
C TRP A 322 1.21 4.16 -21.27
N ALA A 323 0.07 4.85 -21.36
CA ALA A 323 -1.25 4.24 -21.28
C ALA A 323 -2.22 4.95 -22.22
N TRP A 324 -3.20 4.21 -22.75
CA TRP A 324 -4.36 4.82 -23.39
C TRP A 324 -5.35 5.25 -22.32
N ASP A 325 -5.68 6.54 -22.28
CA ASP A 325 -6.65 7.08 -21.34
C ASP A 325 -8.08 6.87 -21.88
N ALA A 326 -8.87 6.07 -21.16
CA ALA A 326 -10.22 5.73 -21.58
C ALA A 326 -11.22 6.91 -21.50
N GLU A 327 -10.87 8.00 -20.82
CA GLU A 327 -11.70 9.20 -20.71
C GLU A 327 -11.27 10.29 -21.70
N TYR A 328 -9.96 10.56 -21.80
CA TYR A 328 -9.44 11.54 -22.76
C TYR A 328 -9.34 10.99 -24.18
N MET A 329 -9.39 9.66 -24.35
CA MET A 329 -9.24 8.98 -25.64
C MET A 329 -7.94 9.37 -26.37
N GLU A 330 -6.85 9.44 -25.60
CA GLU A 330 -5.51 9.73 -26.08
C GLU A 330 -4.46 8.96 -25.27
N MET A 331 -3.24 8.91 -25.78
CA MET A 331 -2.10 8.43 -25.00
C MET A 331 -1.73 9.44 -23.91
N VAL A 332 -1.45 8.93 -22.71
CA VAL A 332 -0.93 9.70 -21.58
C VAL A 332 0.27 8.98 -20.99
N LEU A 333 1.14 9.74 -20.34
CA LEU A 333 2.32 9.25 -19.64
C LEU A 333 2.09 9.36 -18.12
N LEU A 334 2.25 8.25 -17.41
CA LEU A 334 1.97 8.16 -15.98
C LEU A 334 3.25 8.05 -15.16
N ILE A 335 3.31 8.73 -14.02
CA ILE A 335 4.43 8.65 -13.07
C ILE A 335 3.93 8.03 -11.77
N PRO A 336 4.23 6.74 -11.49
CA PRO A 336 3.77 6.11 -10.26
C PRO A 336 4.62 6.48 -9.04
N SER A 337 3.96 6.50 -7.88
CA SER A 337 4.61 6.74 -6.58
C SER A 337 3.94 5.94 -5.48
N VAL A 338 4.66 5.61 -4.42
CA VAL A 338 4.09 4.95 -3.23
C VAL A 338 3.61 6.03 -2.27
N LEU A 339 2.29 6.16 -2.09
CA LEU A 339 1.72 7.11 -1.12
C LEU A 339 1.98 6.62 0.31
N ALA A 340 1.71 5.34 0.57
CA ALA A 340 2.03 4.66 1.82
C ALA A 340 2.14 3.15 1.63
N MET A 341 2.78 2.48 2.60
CA MET A 341 2.81 1.03 2.69
C MET A 341 1.93 0.51 3.82
N LEU A 342 1.02 -0.40 3.47
CA LEU A 342 0.05 -1.02 4.35
C LEU A 342 0.46 -2.46 4.66
N GLY A 343 0.10 -2.91 5.86
CA GLY A 343 0.38 -4.25 6.35
C GLY A 343 0.08 -4.35 7.84
N ASP A 344 0.14 -5.55 8.38
CA ASP A 344 0.03 -5.74 9.82
C ASP A 344 1.24 -5.16 10.58
N ASN A 345 1.20 -5.12 11.92
CA ASN A 345 2.27 -4.46 12.67
C ASN A 345 3.66 -5.15 12.54
N PRO A 346 3.76 -6.48 12.56
CA PRO A 346 4.98 -7.20 12.18
C PRO A 346 5.50 -6.81 10.80
N MET A 347 4.68 -6.86 9.75
CA MET A 347 5.11 -6.54 8.39
C MET A 347 5.53 -5.08 8.24
N GLN A 348 4.80 -4.14 8.87
CA GLN A 348 5.20 -2.74 8.90
C GLN A 348 6.53 -2.52 9.66
N SER A 349 6.84 -3.35 10.67
CA SER A 349 8.15 -3.31 11.33
C SER A 349 9.25 -3.81 10.40
N GLU A 350 9.01 -4.88 9.65
CA GLU A 350 9.94 -5.41 8.65
C GLU A 350 10.24 -4.36 7.56
N ILE A 351 9.21 -3.72 7.01
CA ILE A 351 9.33 -2.63 6.03
C ILE A 351 10.10 -1.44 6.60
N ALA A 352 9.88 -1.09 7.87
CA ALA A 352 10.59 0.00 8.54
C ALA A 352 12.00 -0.37 9.01
N CYS A 353 12.50 -1.57 8.70
CA CYS A 353 13.76 -2.10 9.21
C CYS A 353 13.85 -1.94 10.74
N HIS A 354 12.75 -2.25 11.43
CA HIS A 354 12.57 -2.11 12.86
C HIS A 354 12.61 -3.50 13.51
N ILE A 355 13.27 -3.62 14.67
CA ILE A 355 13.52 -4.89 15.37
C ILE A 355 12.25 -5.64 15.79
N GLY A 356 11.10 -4.94 15.81
CA GLY A 356 9.79 -5.50 16.09
C GLY A 356 9.23 -5.04 17.43
N LEU A 357 7.96 -5.38 17.66
CA LEU A 357 7.16 -4.91 18.79
C LEU A 357 7.66 -5.38 20.17
N MET A 358 8.55 -6.37 20.23
CA MET A 358 9.13 -6.87 21.49
C MET A 358 10.51 -6.26 21.79
N GLY A 359 11.02 -5.38 20.93
CA GLY A 359 12.29 -4.68 21.13
C GLY A 359 12.26 -3.70 22.30
N LYS A 360 13.46 -3.31 22.78
CA LYS A 360 13.62 -2.24 23.79
C LYS A 360 12.96 -0.94 23.31
N LEU A 361 13.23 -0.59 22.05
CA LEU A 361 12.53 0.44 21.30
C LEU A 361 11.49 -0.28 20.45
N PHE A 362 10.25 -0.31 20.90
CA PHE A 362 9.20 -1.16 20.31
C PHE A 362 8.35 -0.44 19.26
N CYS A 363 8.49 0.89 19.13
CA CYS A 363 7.74 1.68 18.16
C CYS A 363 8.59 1.89 16.89
N ARG A 364 7.99 1.56 15.74
CA ARG A 364 8.61 1.79 14.42
C ARG A 364 8.57 3.25 13.99
N VAL A 365 7.74 4.09 14.62
CA VAL A 365 7.52 5.50 14.22
C VAL A 365 8.38 6.45 15.06
N CYS A 366 8.50 6.20 16.37
CA CYS A 366 9.26 7.04 17.29
C CYS A 366 10.27 6.24 18.14
N TRP A 367 11.10 6.95 18.89
CA TRP A 367 12.17 6.39 19.72
C TRP A 367 11.73 6.00 21.14
N VAL A 368 10.43 5.78 21.38
CA VAL A 368 9.95 5.38 22.72
C VAL A 368 10.58 4.06 23.17
N SER A 369 10.96 4.00 24.44
CA SER A 369 11.61 2.84 25.07
C SER A 369 10.73 2.20 26.13
N SER A 370 10.73 0.87 26.18
CA SER A 370 10.10 0.07 27.24
C SER A 370 10.70 0.33 28.63
N GLY A 371 11.87 0.99 28.72
CA GLY A 371 12.45 1.40 29.99
C GLY A 371 13.24 0.34 30.75
N THR A 372 13.51 -0.81 30.14
CA THR A 372 14.34 -1.85 30.76
C THR A 372 15.80 -1.36 30.89
N PRO A 373 16.43 -1.43 32.08
CA PRO A 373 17.85 -1.10 32.27
C PRO A 373 18.75 -1.98 31.38
N ASP A 374 19.93 -1.48 31.00
CA ASP A 374 20.92 -2.14 30.13
C ASP A 374 21.60 -3.40 30.74
N HIS A 375 21.04 -3.95 31.81
CA HIS A 375 21.55 -5.17 32.43
C HIS A 375 20.88 -6.41 31.82
N ASP A 376 21.38 -6.81 30.65
CA ASP A 376 21.58 -8.20 30.19
C ASP A 376 21.70 -8.21 28.65
N GLU A 377 22.89 -7.90 28.15
CA GLU A 377 23.23 -7.91 26.72
C GLU A 377 23.39 -9.33 26.13
N SER A 378 23.07 -10.40 26.88
CA SER A 378 23.45 -11.77 26.51
C SER A 378 22.32 -12.76 26.20
N GLU A 379 21.03 -12.41 26.32
CA GLU A 379 19.94 -13.40 26.12
C GLU A 379 18.68 -12.88 25.37
N LEU A 380 18.81 -11.87 24.50
CA LEU A 380 17.72 -11.46 23.59
C LEU A 380 17.83 -12.03 22.18
N ASP A 381 18.81 -12.92 21.93
CA ASP A 381 19.11 -13.51 20.62
C ASP A 381 18.47 -14.90 20.46
N GLY A 382 17.23 -15.04 20.92
CA GLY A 382 16.37 -16.12 20.42
C GLY A 382 15.91 -15.73 19.02
N ASP A 383 16.32 -16.48 18.00
CA ASP A 383 15.63 -16.52 16.71
C ASP A 383 14.15 -16.81 16.99
N ALA A 384 13.36 -15.75 17.15
CA ALA A 384 11.91 -15.82 17.22
C ALA A 384 11.43 -16.05 15.80
N ASP A 385 11.53 -17.31 15.40
CA ASP A 385 10.84 -17.88 14.27
C ASP A 385 9.36 -17.44 14.32
N ASP A 386 8.92 -16.90 13.20
CA ASP A 386 7.63 -16.44 12.67
C ASP A 386 6.31 -16.94 13.31
N GLN A 387 6.20 -17.00 14.64
CA GLN A 387 4.95 -17.31 15.34
C GLN A 387 4.28 -16.04 15.84
N ALA A 388 3.62 -15.34 14.91
CA ALA A 388 2.40 -14.61 15.21
C ALA A 388 1.31 -15.62 15.62
N SER A 389 1.45 -16.21 16.79
CA SER A 389 0.33 -16.84 17.49
C SER A 389 0.11 -16.09 18.80
N ASP A 390 -1.15 -15.69 18.97
CA ASP A 390 -1.70 -15.02 20.13
C ASP A 390 -0.95 -15.36 21.43
N ALA A 391 -0.29 -14.36 22.01
CA ALA A 391 0.10 -14.38 23.42
C ALA A 391 -1.16 -14.29 24.29
N SER A 392 -1.91 -15.39 24.33
CA SER A 392 -2.93 -15.72 25.32
C SER A 392 -2.46 -16.97 26.06
N SER A 393 -1.86 -16.78 27.23
CA SER A 393 -1.81 -17.79 28.30
C SER A 393 -1.38 -17.11 29.59
N LEU A 394 -2.38 -16.65 30.35
CA LEU A 394 -2.28 -16.61 31.81
C LEU A 394 -2.82 -17.96 32.29
N ASN A 395 -1.93 -18.92 32.58
CA ASN A 395 -1.94 -19.83 33.74
C ASN A 395 -1.08 -21.10 33.55
N SER A 396 -0.09 -21.21 34.45
CA SER A 396 0.51 -22.38 35.13
C SER A 396 1.01 -23.64 34.38
N ALA A 397 2.35 -23.82 34.51
CA ALA A 397 3.08 -25.00 35.01
C ALA A 397 3.06 -26.32 34.21
N THR A 398 4.20 -26.66 33.60
CA THR A 398 5.13 -27.77 33.97
C THR A 398 6.01 -28.16 32.77
N SER A 399 7.34 -27.96 32.89
CA SER A 399 8.40 -28.89 32.44
C SER A 399 9.76 -28.18 32.51
N ASP A 400 10.69 -28.79 33.24
CA ASP A 400 12.01 -28.30 33.62
C ASP A 400 13.01 -28.20 32.45
N ASN A 401 13.63 -27.03 32.28
CA ASN A 401 15.09 -26.83 32.41
C ASN A 401 15.49 -25.38 32.08
N ALA A 402 16.39 -24.84 32.92
CA ALA A 402 16.88 -23.45 33.04
C ALA A 402 15.94 -22.49 33.79
N GLY A 403 16.25 -22.26 35.07
CA GLY A 403 15.50 -21.35 35.93
C GLY A 403 15.68 -19.88 35.51
N PRO A 404 14.61 -19.06 35.46
CA PRO A 404 14.74 -17.65 35.16
C PRO A 404 15.38 -16.91 36.35
N ARG A 405 16.49 -16.20 36.09
CA ARG A 405 17.03 -15.24 37.07
C ARG A 405 15.93 -14.23 37.41
N LYS A 406 15.56 -14.14 38.69
CA LYS A 406 14.54 -13.19 39.19
C LYS A 406 14.98 -11.76 38.88
N LYS A 407 14.39 -11.14 37.86
CA LYS A 407 14.39 -9.68 37.73
C LYS A 407 13.83 -9.08 39.02
N SER A 408 14.52 -8.08 39.57
CA SER A 408 14.00 -7.33 40.71
C SER A 408 12.62 -6.77 40.36
N PRO A 409 11.63 -6.87 41.27
CA PRO A 409 10.30 -6.33 41.00
C PRO A 409 10.40 -4.82 40.74
N GLU A 410 9.76 -4.37 39.65
CA GLU A 410 9.67 -2.96 39.26
C GLU A 410 9.10 -2.13 40.43
N THR A 411 9.77 -1.04 40.81
CA THR A 411 9.26 -0.13 41.83
C THR A 411 8.06 0.64 41.28
N LEU A 412 7.16 1.12 42.15
CA LEU A 412 6.02 1.92 41.71
C LEU A 412 6.47 3.18 40.94
N ALA A 413 7.54 3.84 41.37
CA ALA A 413 8.10 5.00 40.67
C ALA A 413 8.55 4.65 39.23
N HIS A 414 9.31 3.55 39.07
CA HIS A 414 9.74 3.10 37.74
C HIS A 414 8.55 2.71 36.85
N MET A 415 7.51 2.09 37.42
CA MET A 415 6.29 1.78 36.69
C MET A 415 5.58 3.06 36.22
N VAL A 416 5.44 4.07 37.09
CA VAL A 416 4.84 5.36 36.72
C VAL A 416 5.63 6.02 35.59
N ASP A 417 6.97 6.07 35.70
CA ASP A 417 7.81 6.68 34.67
C ASP A 417 7.77 5.93 33.34
N ARG A 418 7.72 4.59 33.38
CA ARG A 418 7.54 3.76 32.19
C ARG A 418 6.20 4.01 31.52
N VAL A 419 5.11 4.05 32.28
CA VAL A 419 3.75 4.28 31.75
C VAL A 419 3.62 5.70 31.19
N LYS A 420 4.16 6.72 31.87
CA LYS A 420 4.17 8.10 31.37
C LYS A 420 4.90 8.20 30.03
N ARG A 421 6.09 7.61 29.92
CA ARG A 421 6.83 7.54 28.65
C ARG A 421 6.06 6.78 27.58
N PHE A 422 5.44 5.65 27.94
CA PHE A 422 4.64 4.85 27.01
C PHE A 422 3.44 5.61 26.45
N MET A 423 2.79 6.46 27.25
CA MET A 423 1.62 7.26 26.85
C MET A 423 1.99 8.56 26.12
N GLN A 424 3.26 8.78 25.81
CA GLN A 424 3.75 9.95 25.09
C GLN A 424 4.48 9.53 23.83
N ILE A 425 4.31 10.33 22.78
CA ILE A 425 5.09 10.21 21.56
C ILE A 425 6.50 10.75 21.84
N ASP A 426 7.52 9.93 21.62
CA ASP A 426 8.92 10.35 21.68
C ASP A 426 9.35 11.00 20.35
N ARG A 427 10.62 11.42 20.20
CA ARG A 427 11.15 11.96 18.94
C ARG A 427 10.88 10.98 17.79
N MET A 428 10.50 11.51 16.63
CA MET A 428 10.27 10.71 15.42
C MET A 428 11.56 10.07 14.91
N ARG A 429 11.45 8.86 14.37
CA ARG A 429 12.50 8.26 13.53
C ARG A 429 12.48 8.93 12.16
N THR A 430 13.62 8.93 11.48
CA THR A 430 13.73 9.51 10.13
C THR A 430 14.51 8.58 9.21
N ARG A 431 14.17 8.62 7.92
CA ARG A 431 14.87 7.90 6.85
C ARG A 431 16.38 8.12 6.89
N SER A 432 16.82 9.37 7.10
CA SER A 432 18.26 9.71 7.11
C SER A 432 19.00 9.09 8.29
N GLU A 433 18.41 9.18 9.50
CA GLU A 433 19.02 8.61 10.71
C GLU A 433 19.15 7.10 10.61
N THR A 434 18.09 6.42 10.17
CA THR A 434 18.09 4.95 10.03
C THR A 434 19.10 4.48 8.98
N ARG A 435 19.20 5.16 7.83
CA ARG A 435 20.23 4.83 6.82
C ARG A 435 21.65 5.00 7.35
N GLY A 436 21.90 6.04 8.17
CA GLY A 436 23.20 6.24 8.83
C GLY A 436 23.55 5.12 9.81
N ILE A 437 22.56 4.63 10.56
CA ILE A 437 22.72 3.49 11.47
C ILE A 437 23.00 2.20 10.69
N LEU A 438 22.27 1.93 9.60
CA LEU A 438 22.50 0.76 8.75
C LEU A 438 23.88 0.77 8.07
N ALA A 439 24.39 1.94 7.69
CA ALA A 439 25.76 2.07 7.20
C ALA A 439 26.78 1.70 8.28
N SER A 440 26.57 2.16 9.52
CA SER A 440 27.40 1.79 10.67
C SER A 440 27.33 0.29 10.98
N HIS A 441 26.13 -0.30 10.94
CA HIS A 441 25.93 -1.74 11.10
C HIS A 441 26.77 -2.56 10.11
N PHE A 442 26.74 -2.18 8.83
CA PHE A 442 27.58 -2.84 7.84
C PHE A 442 29.06 -2.64 8.15
N ALA A 443 29.49 -1.43 8.50
CA ALA A 443 30.88 -1.16 8.87
C ALA A 443 31.37 -2.03 10.04
N TYR A 444 30.52 -2.30 11.04
CA TYR A 444 30.84 -3.25 12.12
C TYR A 444 30.95 -4.69 11.63
N ALA A 445 30.11 -5.09 10.67
CA ALA A 445 30.17 -6.44 10.08
C ALA A 445 31.46 -6.71 9.30
N ARG A 446 32.06 -5.66 8.70
CA ARG A 446 33.37 -5.74 8.03
C ARG A 446 34.54 -5.94 8.98
N GLN A 447 34.38 -5.57 10.25
CA GLN A 447 35.44 -5.67 11.27
C GLN A 447 35.49 -7.08 11.88
N ILE A 448 36.69 -7.66 11.95
CA ILE A 448 36.90 -8.94 12.63
C ILE A 448 36.54 -8.81 14.12
N GLY A 449 35.57 -9.61 14.56
CA GLY A 449 35.03 -9.56 15.93
C GLY A 449 33.96 -8.49 16.16
N GLY A 450 33.57 -7.73 15.13
CA GLY A 450 32.55 -6.66 15.22
C GLY A 450 31.12 -7.16 15.45
N GLN A 451 30.88 -8.47 15.46
CA GLN A 451 29.56 -9.07 15.64
C GLN A 451 28.89 -8.68 16.96
N ASN A 452 29.64 -8.58 18.06
CA ASN A 452 29.08 -8.18 19.35
C ASN A 452 28.65 -6.71 19.35
N ILE A 453 29.44 -5.83 18.71
CA ILE A 453 29.11 -4.41 18.56
C ILE A 453 27.86 -4.26 17.70
N PHE A 454 27.78 -4.98 16.58
CA PHE A 454 26.59 -5.02 15.73
C PHE A 454 25.33 -5.44 16.51
N LYS A 455 25.40 -6.52 17.30
CA LYS A 455 24.25 -7.01 18.08
C LYS A 455 23.82 -6.02 19.17
N ALA A 456 24.79 -5.42 19.87
CA ALA A 456 24.53 -4.41 20.89
C ALA A 456 23.88 -3.17 20.26
N GLU A 457 24.41 -2.68 19.15
CA GLU A 457 23.90 -1.49 18.47
C GLU A 457 22.50 -1.70 17.88
N ARG A 458 22.25 -2.86 17.27
CA ARG A 458 20.93 -3.28 16.79
C ARG A 458 19.88 -3.22 17.91
N THR A 459 20.24 -3.71 19.10
CA THR A 459 19.36 -3.71 20.28
C THR A 459 19.17 -2.31 20.85
N ARG A 460 20.26 -1.52 20.90
CA ARG A 460 20.26 -0.14 21.41
C ARG A 460 19.42 0.79 20.55
N THR A 461 19.50 0.64 19.22
CA THR A 461 18.81 1.50 18.24
C THR A 461 17.43 0.99 17.83
N GLY A 462 17.18 -0.31 18.02
CA GLY A 462 15.97 -0.99 17.57
C GLY A 462 15.85 -1.07 16.04
N ILE A 463 16.93 -0.86 15.31
CA ILE A 463 16.98 -0.94 13.85
C ILE A 463 17.48 -2.33 13.43
N LYS A 464 16.69 -3.06 12.64
CA LYS A 464 17.00 -4.39 12.12
C LYS A 464 16.57 -4.46 10.65
N ASP A 465 17.53 -4.52 9.75
CA ASP A 465 17.30 -4.76 8.33
C ASP A 465 17.62 -6.23 8.01
N THR A 466 16.59 -7.06 7.82
CA THR A 466 16.74 -8.50 7.52
C THR A 466 17.38 -8.74 6.16
N PHE A 467 17.19 -7.84 5.20
CA PHE A 467 17.82 -7.90 3.88
C PHE A 467 19.33 -7.66 3.99
N GLN A 468 19.74 -6.61 4.72
CA GLN A 468 21.15 -6.37 5.00
C GLN A 468 21.78 -7.48 5.85
N MET A 469 21.01 -8.04 6.79
CA MET A 469 21.49 -9.10 7.66
C MET A 469 22.04 -10.30 6.89
N PHE A 470 21.38 -10.70 5.79
CA PHE A 470 21.86 -11.78 4.92
C PHE A 470 23.33 -11.60 4.49
N PHE A 471 23.71 -10.38 4.11
CA PHE A 471 25.08 -10.05 3.72
C PHE A 471 26.02 -9.97 4.94
N THR A 472 25.59 -9.32 6.01
CA THR A 472 26.42 -9.22 7.24
C THR A 472 26.70 -10.59 7.86
N GLU A 473 25.77 -11.54 7.79
CA GLU A 473 25.94 -12.90 8.29
C GLU A 473 26.99 -13.69 7.49
N LYS A 474 27.10 -13.45 6.17
CA LYS A 474 28.19 -14.01 5.36
C LYS A 474 29.55 -13.51 5.88
N LEU A 475 29.67 -12.22 6.19
CA LEU A 475 30.90 -11.64 6.74
C LEU A 475 31.20 -12.19 8.15
N PHE A 476 30.18 -12.31 9.01
CA PHE A 476 30.37 -12.88 10.35
C PHE A 476 30.86 -14.33 10.31
N LYS A 477 30.35 -15.15 9.38
CA LYS A 477 30.82 -16.54 9.18
C LYS A 477 32.30 -16.60 8.82
N ILE A 478 32.80 -15.65 8.02
CA ILE A 478 34.23 -15.52 7.70
C ILE A 478 35.02 -15.09 8.95
N SER A 479 34.55 -14.08 9.68
CA SER A 479 35.20 -13.55 10.88
C SER A 479 35.41 -14.64 11.96
N VAL A 480 34.45 -15.54 12.17
CA VAL A 480 34.53 -16.58 13.22
C VAL A 480 35.24 -17.87 12.77
N LYS A 481 35.64 -17.99 11.50
CA LYS A 481 36.30 -19.17 10.94
C LYS A 481 37.59 -19.50 11.71
N ARG A 482 37.72 -20.76 12.15
CA ARG A 482 38.90 -21.25 12.88
C ARG A 482 40.01 -21.66 11.90
N GLY A 483 41.27 -21.56 12.32
CA GLY A 483 42.42 -21.98 11.52
C GLY A 483 42.87 -20.99 10.43
N CYS A 484 42.24 -19.81 10.31
CA CYS A 484 42.65 -18.73 9.41
C CYS A 484 43.31 -17.60 10.19
N SER A 485 44.40 -17.04 9.65
CA SER A 485 45.03 -15.84 10.21
C SER A 485 44.11 -14.63 10.09
N ARG A 486 44.36 -13.58 10.87
CA ARG A 486 43.62 -12.31 10.77
C ARG A 486 43.70 -11.72 9.36
N VAL A 487 44.89 -11.73 8.76
CA VAL A 487 45.14 -11.25 7.39
C VAL A 487 44.33 -12.03 6.36
N GLN A 488 44.24 -13.36 6.49
CA GLN A 488 43.43 -14.18 5.60
C GLN A 488 41.94 -13.83 5.71
N LYS A 489 41.45 -13.60 6.93
CA LYS A 489 40.05 -13.21 7.15
C LYS A 489 39.73 -11.83 6.58
N GLU A 490 40.65 -10.87 6.68
CA GLU A 490 40.50 -9.54 6.07
C GLU A 490 40.41 -9.67 4.54
N ALA A 491 41.29 -10.46 3.92
CA ALA A 491 41.24 -10.72 2.48
C ALA A 491 39.97 -11.47 2.04
N ASP A 492 39.51 -12.46 2.81
CA ASP A 492 38.28 -13.22 2.53
C ASP A 492 37.04 -12.31 2.64
N ILE A 493 37.01 -11.36 3.58
CA ILE A 493 35.93 -10.36 3.72
C ILE A 493 35.91 -9.44 2.50
N GLU A 494 37.06 -8.90 2.11
CA GLU A 494 37.17 -8.03 0.92
C GLU A 494 36.73 -8.76 -0.35
N ALA A 495 37.14 -10.03 -0.51
CA ALA A 495 36.70 -10.86 -1.62
C ALA A 495 35.17 -11.08 -1.62
N ALA A 496 34.57 -11.39 -0.46
CA ALA A 496 33.12 -11.57 -0.35
C ALA A 496 32.34 -10.29 -0.67
N GLU A 497 32.86 -9.12 -0.27
CA GLU A 497 32.25 -7.82 -0.59
C GLU A 497 32.20 -7.55 -2.10
N THR A 498 33.19 -8.00 -2.88
CA THR A 498 33.15 -7.83 -4.35
C THR A 498 32.06 -8.64 -5.04
N GLU A 499 31.52 -9.67 -4.39
CA GLU A 499 30.39 -10.48 -4.89
C GLU A 499 29.03 -9.90 -4.49
N PHE A 500 28.99 -8.93 -3.58
CA PHE A 500 27.73 -8.36 -3.11
C PHE A 500 27.10 -7.43 -4.15
N PRO A 501 25.75 -7.32 -4.19
CA PRO A 501 25.10 -6.33 -5.04
C PRO A 501 25.46 -4.91 -4.59
N THR A 502 25.31 -3.95 -5.49
CA THR A 502 25.57 -2.52 -5.21
C THR A 502 24.76 -2.02 -4.01
N ASP A 503 23.51 -2.44 -3.91
CA ASP A 503 22.61 -2.11 -2.81
C ASP A 503 22.47 -3.31 -1.86
N ILE A 504 23.06 -3.20 -0.68
CA ILE A 504 23.04 -4.24 0.36
C ILE A 504 22.03 -3.96 1.48
N THR A 505 21.34 -2.82 1.45
CA THR A 505 20.26 -2.48 2.40
C THR A 505 18.90 -2.73 1.77
N SER A 506 17.88 -2.87 2.60
CA SER A 506 16.49 -3.06 2.18
C SER A 506 16.08 -2.11 1.05
N PRO A 507 15.36 -2.60 0.03
CA PRO A 507 14.97 -1.79 -1.14
C PRO A 507 13.99 -0.66 -0.80
N VAL A 508 13.37 -0.67 0.39
CA VAL A 508 12.53 0.44 0.89
C VAL A 508 13.28 1.78 0.83
N TRP A 509 14.60 1.77 1.04
CA TRP A 509 15.44 2.96 1.02
C TRP A 509 15.75 3.49 -0.38
N ARG A 510 15.37 2.75 -1.44
CA ARG A 510 15.53 3.15 -2.84
C ARG A 510 14.24 3.70 -3.44
N ILE A 511 13.11 3.60 -2.74
CA ILE A 511 11.85 4.21 -3.14
C ILE A 511 12.01 5.74 -3.01
N LYS A 512 11.80 6.47 -4.11
CA LYS A 512 11.85 7.94 -4.13
C LYS A 512 10.71 8.48 -3.26
N ASP A 513 11.03 9.47 -2.41
CA ASP A 513 10.07 10.16 -1.53
C ASP A 513 9.19 9.22 -0.67
N PHE A 514 9.84 8.32 0.07
CA PHE A 514 9.17 7.39 1.00
C PHE A 514 9.96 7.24 2.29
N ASP A 515 9.37 7.52 3.44
CA ASP A 515 9.96 7.24 4.75
C ASP A 515 9.13 6.17 5.47
N PRO A 516 9.63 4.93 5.64
CA PRO A 516 8.82 3.86 6.21
C PRO A 516 8.44 4.12 7.69
N HIS A 517 9.04 5.10 8.37
CA HIS A 517 8.67 5.48 9.72
C HIS A 517 7.40 6.35 9.76
N SER A 518 7.18 7.23 8.77
CA SER A 518 5.98 8.07 8.66
C SER A 518 4.93 7.53 7.67
N ASP A 519 5.38 6.74 6.70
CA ASP A 519 4.57 6.30 5.55
C ASP A 519 4.11 4.85 5.68
N THR A 520 4.15 4.30 6.91
CA THR A 520 3.48 3.06 7.31
C THR A 520 2.40 3.37 8.36
N PRO A 521 1.20 3.81 7.95
CA PRO A 521 0.19 4.35 8.87
C PRO A 521 -0.31 3.30 9.89
N VAL A 522 -1.00 3.77 10.93
CA VAL A 522 -1.57 2.90 11.97
C VAL A 522 -2.63 2.00 11.33
N GLU A 523 -2.39 0.69 11.29
CA GLU A 523 -3.39 -0.25 10.77
C GLU A 523 -4.50 -0.47 11.81
N ILE A 524 -5.67 0.14 11.59
CA ILE A 524 -6.75 0.26 12.57
C ILE A 524 -7.45 -1.07 12.86
N LEU A 525 -7.50 -2.00 11.90
CA LEU A 525 -8.08 -3.33 12.12
C LEU A 525 -7.26 -4.11 13.15
N HIS A 526 -5.94 -4.13 13.00
CA HIS A 526 -5.00 -4.83 13.87
C HIS A 526 -4.78 -4.13 15.19
N VAL A 527 -4.78 -2.79 15.22
CA VAL A 527 -4.54 -2.02 16.45
C VAL A 527 -5.78 -1.98 17.34
N ILE A 528 -6.97 -1.74 16.78
CA ILE A 528 -8.18 -1.52 17.58
C ILE A 528 -9.06 -2.77 17.65
N LEU A 529 -9.50 -3.35 16.53
CA LEU A 529 -10.44 -4.49 16.56
C LEU A 529 -9.75 -5.79 16.99
N LEU A 530 -8.71 -6.21 16.26
CA LEU A 530 -7.87 -7.37 16.60
C LEU A 530 -6.81 -7.06 17.67
N GLY A 531 -6.81 -5.83 18.20
CA GLY A 531 -6.00 -5.40 19.34
C GLY A 531 -6.89 -5.12 20.55
N PHE A 532 -7.23 -3.86 20.79
CA PHE A 532 -7.97 -3.42 21.99
C PHE A 532 -9.24 -4.22 22.24
N VAL A 533 -10.16 -4.28 21.27
CA VAL A 533 -11.47 -4.93 21.42
C VAL A 533 -11.29 -6.42 21.66
N LYS A 534 -10.42 -7.08 20.88
CA LYS A 534 -10.06 -8.49 21.08
C LYS A 534 -9.54 -8.76 22.48
N TYR A 535 -8.57 -7.97 22.94
CA TYR A 535 -7.94 -8.16 24.25
C TYR A 535 -8.92 -7.92 25.39
N LEU A 536 -9.70 -6.84 25.31
CA LEU A 536 -10.67 -6.47 26.34
C LEU A 536 -11.88 -7.39 26.36
N TRP A 537 -12.33 -7.90 25.21
CA TRP A 537 -13.42 -8.89 25.17
C TRP A 537 -13.01 -10.19 25.84
N ARG A 538 -11.81 -10.72 25.51
CA ARG A 538 -11.27 -11.91 26.17
C ARG A 538 -11.12 -11.71 27.68
N ASP A 539 -10.60 -10.55 28.10
CA ASP A 539 -10.50 -10.19 29.51
C ASP A 539 -11.88 -10.12 30.18
N ALA A 540 -12.86 -9.45 29.56
CA ALA A 540 -14.24 -9.38 30.05
C ALA A 540 -14.85 -10.78 30.23
N ILE A 541 -14.80 -11.65 29.21
CA ILE A 541 -15.33 -13.02 29.31
C ILE A 541 -14.63 -13.84 30.40
N SER A 542 -13.31 -13.67 30.57
CA SER A 542 -12.54 -14.39 31.60
C SER A 542 -12.91 -14.00 33.03
N ARG A 543 -13.43 -12.79 33.23
CA ARG A 543 -13.88 -12.30 34.55
C ARG A 543 -15.27 -12.80 34.94
N LEU A 544 -16.08 -13.22 33.97
CA LEU A 544 -17.45 -13.66 34.20
C LEU A 544 -17.50 -15.13 34.63
N LYS A 545 -18.33 -15.43 35.62
CA LYS A 545 -18.71 -16.80 35.99
C LYS A 545 -19.82 -17.32 35.05
N ASP A 546 -20.04 -18.62 35.02
CA ASP A 546 -21.00 -19.24 34.10
C ASP A 546 -22.44 -18.67 34.18
N PRO A 547 -23.00 -18.33 35.36
CA PRO A 547 -24.30 -17.65 35.43
C PRO A 547 -24.29 -16.27 34.75
N GLN A 548 -23.21 -15.50 34.90
CA GLN A 548 -23.07 -14.19 34.29
C GLN A 548 -22.86 -14.31 32.77
N LYS A 549 -22.14 -15.34 32.31
CA LYS A 549 -22.01 -15.66 30.88
C LYS A 549 -23.35 -15.99 30.25
N ALA A 550 -24.22 -16.74 30.95
CA ALA A 550 -25.58 -17.03 30.47
C ALA A 550 -26.41 -15.74 30.31
N VAL A 551 -26.30 -14.80 31.26
CA VAL A 551 -26.92 -13.47 31.15
C VAL A 551 -26.37 -12.70 29.94
N LEU A 552 -25.05 -12.68 29.75
CA LEU A 552 -24.42 -12.02 28.61
C LEU A 552 -24.88 -12.60 27.27
N ILE A 553 -24.97 -13.93 27.16
CA ILE A 553 -25.50 -14.62 25.97
C ILE A 553 -26.94 -14.18 25.69
N ALA A 554 -27.79 -14.15 26.70
CA ALA A 554 -29.17 -13.71 26.56
C ALA A 554 -29.27 -12.24 26.10
N ARG A 555 -28.42 -11.36 26.66
CA ARG A 555 -28.34 -9.95 26.26
C ARG A 555 -27.87 -9.77 24.82
N LEU A 556 -26.83 -10.49 24.41
CA LEU A 556 -26.35 -10.46 23.03
C LEU A 556 -27.44 -10.94 22.05
N ASN A 557 -28.11 -12.06 22.35
CA ASN A 557 -29.17 -12.61 21.49
C ASN A 557 -30.40 -11.69 21.38
N SER A 558 -30.68 -10.90 22.41
CA SER A 558 -31.82 -9.96 22.46
C SER A 558 -31.46 -8.53 22.05
N PHE A 559 -30.18 -8.25 21.79
CA PHE A 559 -29.72 -6.92 21.42
C PHE A 559 -30.33 -6.47 20.09
N ASN A 560 -30.97 -5.30 20.08
CA ASN A 560 -31.60 -4.78 18.88
C ASN A 560 -30.56 -4.18 17.92
N VAL A 561 -30.38 -4.82 16.77
CA VAL A 561 -29.40 -4.42 15.73
C VAL A 561 -30.01 -3.57 14.61
N SER A 562 -31.29 -3.19 14.68
CA SER A 562 -32.00 -2.52 13.58
C SER A 562 -31.32 -1.24 13.08
N GLY A 563 -30.64 -0.51 13.96
CA GLY A 563 -29.90 0.72 13.62
C GLY A 563 -28.42 0.53 13.29
N LEU A 564 -27.89 -0.70 13.31
CA LEU A 564 -26.46 -0.97 13.19
C LEU A 564 -26.04 -1.62 11.87
N GLY A 565 -27.00 -2.06 11.05
CA GLY A 565 -26.69 -2.72 9.77
C GLY A 565 -25.88 -4.01 9.89
N ILE A 566 -25.93 -4.68 11.05
CA ILE A 566 -25.25 -5.96 11.30
C ILE A 566 -26.26 -7.10 11.50
N PRO A 567 -25.88 -8.36 11.21
CA PRO A 567 -26.71 -9.51 11.57
C PRO A 567 -26.97 -9.59 13.07
N LYS A 568 -28.02 -10.31 13.46
CA LYS A 568 -28.27 -10.63 14.87
C LYS A 568 -27.03 -11.25 15.50
N LEU A 569 -26.73 -10.84 16.73
CA LEU A 569 -25.54 -11.31 17.43
C LEU A 569 -25.74 -12.75 17.90
N ALA A 570 -24.86 -13.65 17.46
CA ALA A 570 -24.84 -15.03 17.94
C ALA A 570 -24.15 -15.10 19.32
N GLY A 571 -24.90 -14.81 20.38
CA GLY A 571 -24.37 -14.68 21.74
C GLY A 571 -23.58 -15.89 22.22
N SER A 572 -24.05 -17.10 21.92
CA SER A 572 -23.33 -18.35 22.22
C SER A 572 -21.96 -18.38 21.56
N THR A 573 -21.88 -18.02 20.29
CA THR A 573 -20.63 -17.98 19.53
C THR A 573 -19.66 -16.94 20.11
N LEU A 574 -20.14 -15.71 20.33
CA LEU A 574 -19.33 -14.58 20.79
C LEU A 574 -18.75 -14.76 22.19
N VAL A 575 -19.42 -15.54 23.05
CA VAL A 575 -18.97 -15.82 24.42
C VAL A 575 -18.12 -17.08 24.48
N THR A 576 -18.58 -18.20 23.91
CA THR A 576 -17.90 -19.50 23.98
C THR A 576 -16.60 -19.50 23.18
N TYR A 577 -16.59 -18.88 22.01
CA TYR A 577 -15.44 -18.86 21.09
C TYR A 577 -14.70 -17.52 21.09
N SER A 578 -14.70 -16.80 22.23
CA SER A 578 -14.00 -15.51 22.38
C SER A 578 -12.50 -15.55 22.02
N GLY A 579 -11.90 -16.74 22.00
CA GLY A 579 -10.55 -17.02 21.52
C GLY A 579 -10.38 -17.04 20.00
N SER A 580 -11.41 -17.28 19.20
CA SER A 580 -11.29 -17.52 17.75
C SER A 580 -12.16 -16.61 16.89
N LEU A 581 -12.62 -15.48 17.45
CA LEU A 581 -13.42 -14.49 16.75
C LEU A 581 -12.61 -13.73 15.68
N THR A 582 -13.33 -13.20 14.70
CA THR A 582 -12.80 -12.46 13.55
C THR A 582 -12.97 -10.94 13.72
N GLY A 583 -12.38 -10.16 12.81
CA GLY A 583 -12.55 -8.69 12.80
C GLY A 583 -14.03 -8.26 12.70
N ARG A 584 -14.84 -9.00 11.92
CA ARG A 584 -16.30 -8.78 11.80
C ARG A 584 -17.01 -8.95 13.14
N ASP A 585 -16.66 -9.98 13.89
CA ASP A 585 -17.24 -10.24 15.22
C ASP A 585 -16.84 -9.13 16.20
N PHE A 586 -15.57 -8.71 16.20
CA PHE A 586 -15.10 -7.64 17.09
C PHE A 586 -15.71 -6.28 16.74
N ARG A 587 -15.99 -6.01 15.46
CA ARG A 587 -16.74 -4.82 15.05
C ARG A 587 -18.17 -4.82 15.60
N ALA A 588 -18.84 -5.97 15.61
CA ALA A 588 -20.16 -6.10 16.21
C ALA A 588 -20.09 -5.95 17.74
N ILE A 589 -19.09 -6.56 18.38
CA ILE A 589 -18.85 -6.43 19.82
C ILE A 589 -18.59 -4.97 20.22
N ALA A 590 -17.74 -4.24 19.50
CA ALA A 590 -17.41 -2.85 19.81
C ALA A 590 -18.65 -1.94 19.88
N GLN A 591 -19.68 -2.23 19.08
CA GLN A 591 -20.94 -1.49 19.03
C GLN A 591 -21.93 -1.88 20.14
N ALA A 592 -21.87 -3.13 20.62
CA ALA A 592 -22.83 -3.65 21.60
C ALA A 592 -22.28 -3.67 23.05
N ALA A 593 -20.96 -3.75 23.22
CA ALA A 593 -20.30 -4.10 24.47
C ALA A 593 -20.73 -3.25 25.68
N PRO A 594 -20.78 -1.90 25.62
CA PRO A 594 -21.21 -1.09 26.77
C PRO A 594 -22.62 -1.44 27.27
N PHE A 595 -23.52 -1.83 26.35
CA PHE A 595 -24.91 -2.12 26.64
C PHE A 595 -25.14 -3.55 27.12
N VAL A 596 -24.33 -4.52 26.69
CA VAL A 596 -24.51 -5.92 27.11
C VAL A 596 -23.70 -6.26 28.36
N LEU A 597 -22.63 -5.51 28.63
CA LEU A 597 -21.73 -5.69 29.78
C LEU A 597 -22.06 -4.81 31.00
N HIS A 598 -23.04 -3.88 30.90
CA HIS A 598 -23.52 -3.13 32.06
C HIS A 598 -23.84 -4.09 33.21
N ASP A 599 -23.60 -3.72 34.47
CA ASP A 599 -23.78 -4.54 35.69
C ASP A 599 -23.01 -5.89 35.80
N LEU A 600 -22.40 -6.38 34.72
CA LEU A 600 -21.60 -7.61 34.74
C LEU A 600 -20.12 -7.35 35.04
N LEU A 601 -19.64 -6.13 34.78
CA LEU A 601 -18.26 -5.72 34.99
C LEU A 601 -18.15 -4.62 36.07
N ALA A 602 -16.98 -4.54 36.70
CA ALA A 602 -16.63 -3.44 37.60
C ALA A 602 -16.62 -2.09 36.86
N ALA A 603 -16.83 -0.99 37.60
CA ALA A 603 -16.97 0.35 37.04
C ALA A 603 -15.82 0.77 36.11
N ASP A 604 -14.55 0.54 36.51
CA ASP A 604 -13.39 0.90 35.68
C ASP A 604 -13.32 0.06 34.40
N ALA A 605 -13.69 -1.23 34.45
CA ALA A 605 -13.73 -2.08 33.25
C ALA A 605 -14.83 -1.64 32.29
N LEU A 606 -16.01 -1.26 32.81
CA LEU A 606 -17.09 -0.71 32.00
C LEU A 606 -16.71 0.67 31.41
N ALA A 607 -15.99 1.50 32.16
CA ALA A 607 -15.50 2.81 31.68
C ALA A 607 -14.55 2.67 30.48
N VAL A 608 -13.71 1.64 30.45
CA VAL A 608 -12.87 1.34 29.27
C VAL A 608 -13.72 1.03 28.05
N TRP A 609 -14.77 0.22 28.19
CA TRP A 609 -15.70 -0.06 27.08
C TRP A 609 -16.48 1.16 26.63
N GLN A 610 -16.90 2.04 27.55
CA GLN A 610 -17.54 3.31 27.22
C GLN A 610 -16.58 4.23 26.46
N ALA A 611 -15.32 4.34 26.89
CA ALA A 611 -14.29 5.11 26.20
C ALA A 611 -14.03 4.57 24.78
N LEU A 612 -13.97 3.24 24.62
CA LEU A 612 -13.91 2.61 23.29
C LEU A 612 -15.15 2.90 22.44
N GLY A 613 -16.34 2.89 23.05
CA GLY A 613 -17.60 3.25 22.38
C GLY A 613 -17.62 4.67 21.82
N VAL A 614 -16.81 5.58 22.38
CA VAL A 614 -16.58 6.93 21.84
C VAL A 614 -15.46 6.95 20.81
N LEU A 615 -14.35 6.26 21.07
CA LEU A 615 -13.17 6.26 20.20
C LEU A 615 -13.45 5.59 18.84
N VAL A 616 -14.10 4.42 18.82
CA VAL A 616 -14.31 3.63 17.60
C VAL A 616 -15.09 4.41 16.53
N PRO A 617 -16.23 5.07 16.82
CA PRO A 617 -16.93 5.90 15.84
C PRO A 617 -16.09 7.05 15.28
N LEU A 618 -15.20 7.65 16.09
CA LEU A 618 -14.30 8.70 15.61
C LEU A 618 -13.26 8.14 14.63
N VAL A 619 -12.71 6.96 14.90
CA VAL A 619 -11.70 6.33 14.03
C VAL A 619 -12.30 5.86 12.69
N TRP A 620 -13.50 5.26 12.71
CA TRP A 620 -14.20 4.80 11.51
C TRP A 620 -15.10 5.89 10.88
N LYS A 621 -14.73 7.16 11.05
CA LYS A 621 -15.45 8.27 10.41
C LYS A 621 -15.08 8.32 8.92
N PRO A 622 -16.04 8.17 7.99
CA PRO A 622 -15.74 8.09 6.56
C PRO A 622 -15.36 9.44 5.95
N GLU A 623 -15.89 10.53 6.50
CA GLU A 623 -15.64 11.90 6.06
C GLU A 623 -15.47 12.80 7.29
N ILE A 624 -14.47 13.66 7.26
CA ILE A 624 -14.15 14.62 8.30
C ILE A 624 -14.50 16.01 7.74
N GLU A 625 -15.54 16.66 8.27
CA GLU A 625 -15.97 17.99 7.81
C GLU A 625 -14.95 19.09 8.17
N ASP A 626 -14.40 19.00 9.37
CA ASP A 626 -13.39 19.93 9.87
C ASP A 626 -12.30 19.15 10.61
N ILE A 627 -11.14 19.02 9.97
CA ILE A 627 -9.96 18.35 10.50
C ILE A 627 -9.41 19.06 11.75
N HIS A 628 -9.53 20.39 11.83
CA HIS A 628 -9.01 21.17 12.95
C HIS A 628 -9.84 20.99 14.22
N ALA A 629 -11.14 20.73 14.09
CA ALA A 629 -12.00 20.32 15.21
C ALA A 629 -11.90 18.82 15.53
N TYR A 630 -11.79 17.98 14.49
CA TYR A 630 -11.77 16.53 14.63
C TYR A 630 -10.52 15.99 15.31
N LEU A 631 -9.32 16.45 14.94
CA LEU A 631 -8.08 15.89 15.48
C LEU A 631 -7.95 16.10 17.00
N PRO A 632 -8.21 17.29 17.58
CA PRO A 632 -8.24 17.46 19.04
C PRO A 632 -9.29 16.59 19.74
N GLN A 633 -10.45 16.36 19.09
CA GLN A 633 -11.48 15.48 19.62
C GLN A 633 -10.99 14.02 19.66
N LEU A 634 -10.37 13.55 18.59
CA LEU A 634 -9.79 12.21 18.49
C LEU A 634 -8.67 12.02 19.51
N GLU A 635 -7.73 12.96 19.62
CA GLU A 635 -6.64 12.95 20.59
C GLU A 635 -7.17 12.85 22.02
N LYS A 636 -8.18 13.66 22.35
CA LYS A 636 -8.84 13.61 23.67
C LYS A 636 -9.52 12.26 23.91
N ALA A 637 -10.16 11.67 22.91
CA ALA A 637 -10.78 10.36 23.02
C ALA A 637 -9.75 9.24 23.23
N ILE A 638 -8.61 9.30 22.52
CA ILE A 638 -7.47 8.39 22.71
C ILE A 638 -6.94 8.53 24.14
N GLN A 639 -6.64 9.75 24.58
CA GLN A 639 -6.13 10.00 25.93
C GLN A 639 -7.10 9.49 27.01
N TYR A 640 -8.39 9.79 26.88
CA TYR A 640 -9.41 9.30 27.81
C TYR A 640 -9.50 7.77 27.84
N PHE A 641 -9.40 7.11 26.69
CA PHE A 641 -9.35 5.65 26.61
C PHE A 641 -8.10 5.08 27.30
N LEU A 642 -6.92 5.66 27.08
CA LEU A 642 -5.70 5.23 27.74
C LEU A 642 -5.75 5.48 29.26
N ASP A 643 -6.30 6.60 29.71
CA ASP A 643 -6.48 6.90 31.14
C ASP A 643 -7.43 5.90 31.82
N CYS A 644 -8.57 5.58 31.18
CA CYS A 644 -9.48 4.53 31.67
C CYS A 644 -8.77 3.16 31.73
N THR A 645 -7.98 2.84 30.71
CA THR A 645 -7.22 1.60 30.64
C THR A 645 -6.17 1.53 31.75
N CYS A 646 -5.49 2.65 32.04
CA CYS A 646 -4.52 2.77 33.13
C CYS A 646 -5.16 2.55 34.49
N ARG A 647 -6.32 3.18 34.74
CA ARG A 647 -7.10 3.00 35.98
C ARG A 647 -7.53 1.55 36.17
N LEU A 648 -7.96 0.88 35.11
CA LEU A 648 -8.27 -0.55 35.14
C LEU A 648 -7.03 -1.38 35.50
N THR A 649 -5.95 -1.23 34.73
CA THR A 649 -4.64 -1.80 35.07
C THR A 649 -3.52 -1.24 34.18
N PRO A 650 -2.38 -0.80 34.74
CA PRO A 650 -1.21 -0.38 33.96
C PRO A 650 -0.57 -1.50 33.12
N ARG A 651 -0.94 -2.77 33.34
CA ARG A 651 -0.37 -3.93 32.62
C ARG A 651 -0.68 -3.92 31.12
N TRP A 652 -1.74 -3.23 30.70
CA TRP A 652 -2.08 -3.09 29.29
C TRP A 652 -1.00 -2.35 28.49
N PHE A 653 -0.22 -1.48 29.13
CA PHE A 653 0.91 -0.77 28.52
C PHE A 653 2.17 -1.63 28.32
N ASN A 654 2.05 -2.95 28.48
CA ASN A 654 3.01 -3.91 27.94
C ASN A 654 2.64 -4.37 26.52
N LYS A 655 1.49 -3.93 25.99
CA LYS A 655 1.03 -4.23 24.62
C LYS A 655 1.28 -3.00 23.73
N PRO A 656 2.25 -3.05 22.80
CA PRO A 656 2.68 -1.91 21.97
C PRO A 656 1.56 -1.19 21.20
N LYS A 657 0.49 -1.90 20.83
CA LYS A 657 -0.68 -1.34 20.13
C LYS A 657 -1.27 -0.11 20.86
N PHE A 658 -1.21 -0.07 22.21
CA PHE A 658 -1.71 1.05 23.01
C PHE A 658 -0.85 2.32 22.89
N HIS A 659 0.41 2.20 22.46
CA HIS A 659 1.25 3.34 22.13
C HIS A 659 1.09 3.71 20.65
N ILE A 660 1.04 2.71 19.76
CA ILE A 660 0.95 2.95 18.30
C ILE A 660 -0.25 3.82 17.93
N VAL A 661 -1.39 3.68 18.62
CA VAL A 661 -2.59 4.50 18.37
C VAL A 661 -2.35 6.01 18.58
N LEU A 662 -1.34 6.41 19.36
CA LEU A 662 -0.99 7.83 19.54
C LEU A 662 -0.56 8.49 18.22
N HIS A 663 -0.05 7.73 17.26
CA HIS A 663 0.34 8.23 15.94
C HIS A 663 -0.83 8.37 14.96
N LEU A 664 -2.02 7.86 15.29
CA LEU A 664 -3.17 7.87 14.40
C LEU A 664 -3.62 9.29 13.96
N PRO A 665 -3.67 10.32 14.85
CA PRO A 665 -4.03 11.68 14.44
C PRO A 665 -3.12 12.24 13.33
N GLU A 666 -1.80 12.05 13.44
CA GLU A 666 -0.86 12.52 12.42
C GLU A 666 -1.06 11.76 11.10
N HIS A 667 -1.23 10.44 11.16
CA HIS A 667 -1.48 9.66 9.96
C HIS A 667 -2.81 10.04 9.30
N ILE A 668 -3.86 10.40 10.05
CA ILE A 668 -5.10 10.92 9.45
C ILE A 668 -4.84 12.24 8.72
N ARG A 669 -4.03 13.13 9.28
CA ARG A 669 -3.63 14.37 8.62
C ARG A 669 -2.88 14.10 7.31
N HIS A 670 -1.97 13.13 7.33
CA HIS A 670 -1.13 12.80 6.17
C HIS A 670 -1.89 12.04 5.08
N PHE A 671 -2.78 11.12 5.44
CA PHE A 671 -3.32 10.11 4.52
C PHE A 671 -4.84 10.16 4.30
N GLY A 672 -5.56 11.02 5.03
CA GLY A 672 -7.01 11.08 4.99
C GLY A 672 -7.66 10.27 6.12
N PRO A 673 -8.99 10.10 6.12
CA PRO A 673 -9.68 9.34 7.15
C PRO A 673 -9.11 7.91 7.30
N ALA A 674 -9.04 7.39 8.52
CA ALA A 674 -8.32 6.14 8.80
C ALA A 674 -8.83 4.91 8.04
N MET A 675 -10.07 4.96 7.56
CA MET A 675 -10.64 3.94 6.70
C MET A 675 -9.90 3.77 5.37
N LEU A 676 -9.20 4.79 4.87
CA LEU A 676 -8.44 4.72 3.61
C LEU A 676 -7.24 3.76 3.71
N PHE A 677 -6.63 3.66 4.88
CA PHE A 677 -5.44 2.83 5.12
C PHE A 677 -5.71 1.61 6.02
N ALA A 678 -6.97 1.18 6.13
CA ALA A 678 -7.33 -0.11 6.70
C ALA A 678 -7.01 -1.25 5.74
N THR A 679 -6.57 -2.41 6.23
CA THR A 679 -6.12 -3.53 5.38
C THR A 679 -7.20 -4.56 5.01
N GLU A 680 -8.46 -4.38 5.45
CA GLU A 680 -9.54 -5.36 5.25
C GLU A 680 -9.77 -5.72 3.77
N GLY A 681 -9.73 -4.74 2.86
CA GLY A 681 -9.89 -4.97 1.42
C GLY A 681 -8.78 -5.85 0.85
N PHE A 682 -7.52 -5.56 1.19
CA PHE A 682 -6.37 -6.36 0.79
C PHE A 682 -6.36 -7.75 1.43
N GLU A 683 -6.73 -7.88 2.70
CA GLU A 683 -6.83 -9.16 3.39
C GLU A 683 -7.89 -10.08 2.78
N SER A 684 -8.97 -9.51 2.23
CA SER A 684 -9.96 -10.31 1.51
C SER A 684 -9.38 -10.91 0.23
N TYR A 685 -8.49 -10.19 -0.47
CA TYR A 685 -7.80 -10.65 -1.68
C TYR A 685 -6.84 -11.82 -1.39
N ASN A 686 -6.30 -11.91 -0.18
CA ASN A 686 -5.46 -13.04 0.24
C ASN A 686 -6.16 -14.40 0.15
N ALA A 687 -7.50 -14.43 0.21
CA ALA A 687 -8.28 -15.65 -0.03
C ALA A 687 -8.17 -16.13 -1.49
N ILE A 688 -8.11 -15.20 -2.45
CA ILE A 688 -7.94 -15.49 -3.89
C ILE A 688 -6.55 -16.08 -4.14
N ILE A 689 -5.50 -15.45 -3.60
CA ILE A 689 -4.11 -15.95 -3.66
C ILE A 689 -4.03 -17.36 -3.10
N ARG A 690 -4.64 -17.60 -1.94
CA ARG A 690 -4.69 -18.94 -1.32
C ARG A 690 -5.36 -19.97 -2.21
N SER A 691 -6.48 -19.61 -2.84
CA SER A 691 -7.21 -20.52 -3.75
C SER A 691 -6.32 -21.00 -4.90
N HIS A 692 -5.62 -20.06 -5.56
CA HIS A 692 -4.66 -20.39 -6.62
C HIS A 692 -3.44 -21.19 -6.12
N SER A 693 -2.94 -20.90 -4.91
CA SER A 693 -1.85 -21.66 -4.30
C SER A 693 -2.25 -23.12 -4.04
N VAL A 694 -3.43 -23.35 -3.46
CA VAL A 694 -3.95 -24.69 -3.12
C VAL A 694 -4.10 -25.57 -4.35
N LEU A 695 -4.53 -25.00 -5.48
CA LEU A 695 -4.78 -25.71 -6.73
C LEU A 695 -3.57 -25.81 -7.67
N SER A 696 -2.44 -25.17 -7.31
CA SER A 696 -1.19 -25.29 -8.06
C SER A 696 -0.53 -26.66 -7.86
N ASN A 697 0.39 -27.03 -8.76
CA ASN A 697 1.23 -28.22 -8.60
C ASN A 697 2.31 -28.07 -7.51
N ARG A 698 2.43 -26.86 -6.91
CA ARG A 698 3.36 -26.47 -5.84
C ARG A 698 4.85 -26.59 -6.15
N HIS A 699 5.23 -26.87 -7.41
CA HIS A 699 6.64 -26.91 -7.81
C HIS A 699 7.25 -25.51 -7.93
N ALA A 700 6.46 -24.54 -8.41
CA ALA A 700 6.87 -23.14 -8.50
C ALA A 700 5.70 -22.21 -8.14
N PRO A 701 5.28 -22.16 -6.86
CA PRO A 701 4.07 -21.44 -6.43
C PRO A 701 4.06 -19.97 -6.87
N SER A 702 5.19 -19.27 -6.71
CA SER A 702 5.35 -17.87 -7.12
C SER A 702 5.01 -17.66 -8.60
N ARG A 703 5.54 -18.51 -9.49
CA ARG A 703 5.29 -18.47 -10.93
C ARG A 703 3.83 -18.74 -11.27
N ASP A 704 3.30 -19.82 -10.71
CA ASP A 704 1.99 -20.33 -11.11
C ASP A 704 0.88 -19.40 -10.61
N ILE A 705 1.03 -18.83 -9.40
CA ILE A 705 0.11 -17.81 -8.88
C ILE A 705 0.23 -16.52 -9.70
N ALA A 706 1.44 -16.02 -9.99
CA ALA A 706 1.61 -14.79 -10.77
C ALA A 706 0.92 -14.89 -12.15
N ARG A 707 1.12 -16.01 -12.86
CA ARG A 707 0.46 -16.27 -14.15
C ARG A 707 -1.05 -16.35 -14.04
N SER A 708 -1.56 -17.01 -12.99
CA SER A 708 -3.00 -17.09 -12.78
C SER A 708 -3.62 -15.73 -12.50
N MET A 709 -2.97 -14.91 -11.67
CA MET A 709 -3.41 -13.54 -11.39
C MET A 709 -3.35 -12.65 -12.63
N ALA A 710 -2.32 -12.83 -13.48
CA ALA A 710 -2.23 -12.13 -14.75
C ALA A 710 -3.37 -12.51 -15.72
N GLY A 711 -3.83 -13.76 -15.67
CA GLY A 711 -5.01 -14.21 -16.41
C GLY A 711 -6.31 -13.65 -15.86
N SER A 712 -6.49 -13.64 -14.53
CA SER A 712 -7.65 -13.03 -13.87
C SER A 712 -7.74 -11.53 -14.17
N ASN A 713 -6.61 -10.82 -14.14
CA ASN A 713 -6.55 -9.41 -14.47
C ASN A 713 -6.84 -9.12 -15.95
N ARG A 714 -6.43 -10.02 -16.87
CA ARG A 714 -6.80 -9.94 -18.30
C ARG A 714 -8.31 -10.02 -18.47
N VAL A 715 -8.96 -11.01 -17.83
CA VAL A 715 -10.43 -11.16 -17.90
C VAL A 715 -11.11 -9.93 -17.32
N ARG A 716 -10.65 -9.44 -16.17
CA ARG A 716 -11.11 -8.17 -15.59
C ARG A 716 -11.03 -7.02 -16.59
N HIS A 717 -9.86 -6.77 -17.16
CA HIS A 717 -9.61 -5.68 -18.12
C HIS A 717 -10.47 -5.79 -19.38
N LEU A 718 -10.62 -6.98 -19.94
CA LEU A 718 -11.45 -7.18 -21.12
C LEU A 718 -12.93 -6.95 -20.79
N LEU A 719 -13.45 -7.55 -19.73
CA LEU A 719 -14.88 -7.53 -19.42
C LEU A 719 -15.40 -6.14 -19.05
N CYS A 720 -14.57 -5.28 -18.44
CA CYS A 720 -14.91 -3.85 -18.27
C CYS A 720 -14.74 -3.04 -19.56
N GLY A 721 -14.41 -3.67 -20.68
CA GLY A 721 -14.05 -3.09 -21.98
C GLY A 721 -12.89 -2.13 -21.92
N GLY A 722 -11.88 -2.52 -21.15
CA GLY A 722 -10.58 -1.90 -21.16
C GLY A 722 -9.97 -1.87 -22.56
N PHE A 723 -9.29 -0.77 -22.87
CA PHE A 723 -8.62 -0.57 -24.15
C PHE A 723 -7.30 -1.35 -24.19
N PHE A 724 -6.99 -1.93 -25.33
CA PHE A 724 -5.73 -2.63 -25.58
C PHE A 724 -5.27 -2.42 -27.04
N PRO A 725 -3.96 -2.60 -27.33
CA PRO A 725 -3.45 -2.46 -28.69
C PRO A 725 -4.09 -3.49 -29.64
N GLY A 726 -4.57 -3.06 -30.81
CA GLY A 726 -5.18 -3.97 -31.79
C GLY A 726 -4.17 -4.71 -32.68
N GLU A 727 -4.61 -5.66 -33.51
CA GLU A 727 -3.73 -6.45 -34.41
C GLU A 727 -2.98 -5.63 -35.47
N GLN A 728 -3.49 -4.44 -35.82
CA GLN A 728 -2.78 -3.48 -36.67
C GLN A 728 -1.75 -2.65 -35.91
N SER A 729 -1.70 -2.76 -34.58
CA SER A 729 -0.61 -2.19 -33.80
C SER A 729 0.64 -3.06 -33.98
N ASN A 730 1.82 -2.44 -33.98
CA ASN A 730 3.10 -3.15 -34.05
C ASN A 730 3.42 -3.97 -32.78
N TYR A 731 2.45 -4.18 -31.88
CA TYR A 731 2.62 -4.76 -30.55
C TYR A 731 3.05 -6.24 -30.59
N ASP A 732 2.37 -7.08 -31.37
CA ASP A 732 2.69 -8.52 -31.44
C ASP A 732 4.06 -8.78 -32.08
N GLN A 733 4.43 -7.98 -33.09
CA GLN A 733 5.77 -8.03 -33.69
C GLN A 733 6.84 -7.50 -32.73
N ALA A 734 6.55 -6.43 -31.98
CA ALA A 734 7.49 -5.85 -31.00
C ALA A 734 7.75 -6.81 -29.83
N ARG A 735 6.75 -7.58 -29.40
CA ARG A 735 6.90 -8.56 -28.31
C ARG A 735 7.62 -9.84 -28.73
N GLN A 736 7.59 -10.19 -30.03
CA GLN A 736 8.26 -11.37 -30.59
C GLN A 736 9.65 -11.07 -31.16
N ALA A 737 9.96 -9.80 -31.45
CA ALA A 737 11.29 -9.39 -31.85
C ALA A 737 12.29 -9.78 -30.75
N PRO A 738 13.48 -10.31 -31.09
CA PRO A 738 14.59 -10.30 -30.14
C PRO A 738 14.71 -8.87 -29.64
N LEU A 739 14.81 -8.67 -28.32
CA LEU A 739 15.22 -7.38 -27.77
C LEU A 739 16.59 -7.10 -28.38
N GLU A 740 16.63 -6.39 -29.51
CA GLU A 740 17.87 -5.92 -30.10
C GLU A 740 18.50 -5.04 -29.03
N CYS A 741 19.73 -5.37 -28.65
CA CYS A 741 20.52 -4.64 -27.68
C CYS A 741 20.83 -3.24 -28.21
N ASP A 742 19.84 -2.36 -28.19
CA ASP A 742 20.03 -0.92 -28.32
C ASP A 742 19.68 -0.29 -26.97
N GLY A 743 20.61 -0.45 -26.01
CA GLY A 743 20.67 0.33 -24.78
C GLY A 743 19.54 0.24 -23.75
N SER A 744 18.36 -0.32 -24.04
CA SER A 744 17.25 -0.40 -23.07
C SER A 744 17.32 -1.69 -22.24
N ASP A 745 17.94 -1.63 -21.06
CA ASP A 745 18.03 -2.69 -20.04
C ASP A 745 16.69 -2.94 -19.30
N SER A 746 15.57 -2.77 -19.99
CA SER A 746 14.22 -2.72 -19.43
C SER A 746 13.69 -4.11 -19.07
N ARG A 747 13.21 -4.29 -17.83
CA ARG A 747 12.59 -5.56 -17.39
C ARG A 747 11.10 -5.60 -17.68
N SER A 748 10.43 -4.45 -17.72
CA SER A 748 9.05 -4.35 -18.16
C SER A 748 8.96 -4.48 -19.67
N THR A 749 8.25 -5.51 -20.13
CA THR A 749 8.00 -5.69 -21.57
C THR A 749 7.13 -4.55 -22.10
N TRP A 750 6.24 -4.02 -21.27
CA TRP A 750 5.39 -2.88 -21.63
C TRP A 750 6.20 -1.59 -21.88
N ILE A 751 7.11 -1.24 -20.97
CA ILE A 751 7.98 -0.07 -21.11
C ILE A 751 8.87 -0.23 -22.35
N ALA A 752 9.55 -1.37 -22.49
CA ALA A 752 10.41 -1.63 -23.64
C ALA A 752 9.68 -1.41 -24.99
N ILE A 753 8.44 -1.89 -25.13
CA ILE A 753 7.66 -1.75 -26.36
C ILE A 753 7.21 -0.30 -26.58
N THR A 754 6.62 0.32 -25.55
CA THR A 754 5.98 1.63 -25.67
C THR A 754 6.98 2.79 -25.84
N HIS A 755 8.21 2.63 -25.35
CA HIS A 755 9.27 3.62 -25.55
C HIS A 755 9.87 3.60 -26.96
N GLN A 756 9.96 2.42 -27.56
CA GLN A 756 10.60 2.25 -28.86
C GLN A 756 9.66 2.59 -30.02
N ARG A 757 8.35 2.36 -29.85
CA ARG A 757 7.38 2.45 -30.95
C ARG A 757 6.05 3.06 -30.49
N PRO A 758 5.52 4.05 -31.22
CA PRO A 758 4.18 4.57 -30.95
C PRO A 758 3.12 3.49 -31.21
N LEU A 759 2.10 3.45 -30.34
CA LEU A 759 0.96 2.55 -30.45
C LEU A 759 -0.26 3.34 -30.90
N ASP A 760 -0.56 3.28 -32.20
CA ASP A 760 -1.53 4.19 -32.83
C ASP A 760 -2.94 3.59 -32.95
N HIS A 761 -3.09 2.29 -32.71
CA HIS A 761 -4.36 1.59 -32.87
C HIS A 761 -4.78 0.86 -31.60
N TRP A 762 -5.81 1.41 -30.96
CA TRP A 762 -6.41 0.88 -29.73
C TRP A 762 -7.83 0.40 -30.01
N ARG A 763 -8.20 -0.72 -29.38
CA ARG A 763 -9.55 -1.27 -29.46
C ARG A 763 -10.03 -1.71 -28.08
N SER A 764 -11.34 -1.83 -27.95
CA SER A 764 -12.00 -2.47 -26.82
C SER A 764 -12.82 -3.65 -27.33
N ILE A 765 -13.21 -4.57 -26.44
CA ILE A 765 -14.10 -5.65 -26.83
C ILE A 765 -15.50 -5.12 -27.14
N GLY A 766 -16.24 -5.82 -28.00
CA GLY A 766 -17.64 -5.52 -28.27
C GLY A 766 -18.57 -5.80 -27.07
N LEU A 767 -19.85 -5.50 -27.22
CA LEU A 767 -20.85 -5.69 -26.15
C LEU A 767 -21.15 -7.17 -25.84
N ALA A 768 -20.99 -8.08 -26.80
CA ALA A 768 -21.43 -9.47 -26.65
C ALA A 768 -20.81 -10.23 -25.44
N PRO A 769 -19.50 -10.14 -25.14
CA PRO A 769 -18.97 -10.76 -23.92
C PRO A 769 -19.48 -10.14 -22.62
N ARG A 770 -19.93 -8.88 -22.66
CA ARG A 770 -20.52 -8.19 -21.48
C ARG A 770 -21.96 -8.64 -21.24
N GLU A 771 -22.75 -8.81 -22.29
CA GLU A 771 -24.13 -9.34 -22.19
C GLU A 771 -24.16 -10.70 -21.49
N LEU A 772 -23.11 -11.52 -21.65
CA LEU A 772 -22.97 -12.80 -20.94
C LEU A 772 -22.87 -12.65 -19.41
N LEU A 773 -22.46 -11.48 -18.91
CA LEU A 773 -22.25 -11.24 -17.48
C LEU A 773 -23.51 -10.70 -16.78
N GLU A 774 -24.43 -10.13 -17.55
CA GLU A 774 -25.70 -9.59 -17.04
C GLU A 774 -26.70 -10.72 -16.74
N GLU A 775 -26.52 -11.89 -17.37
CA GLU A 775 -27.32 -13.08 -17.11
C GLU A 775 -27.23 -13.48 -15.63
N ARG A 776 -28.37 -13.40 -14.93
CA ARG A 776 -28.54 -13.76 -13.51
C ARG A 776 -27.58 -13.05 -12.54
N HIS A 777 -27.18 -11.82 -12.83
CA HIS A 777 -26.27 -11.04 -11.97
C HIS A 777 -24.90 -11.73 -11.74
N PHE A 778 -24.42 -12.50 -12.72
CA PHE A 778 -23.15 -13.22 -12.62
C PHE A 778 -21.96 -12.28 -12.36
N SER A 779 -21.98 -11.10 -12.99
CA SER A 779 -21.00 -10.02 -12.81
C SER A 779 -20.83 -9.61 -11.34
N GLU A 780 -21.94 -9.30 -10.67
CA GLU A 780 -21.97 -8.84 -9.29
C GLU A 780 -21.55 -9.96 -8.33
N GLN A 781 -22.09 -11.17 -8.54
CA GLN A 781 -21.89 -12.31 -7.64
C GLN A 781 -20.49 -12.92 -7.72
N MET A 782 -19.94 -13.08 -8.93
CA MET A 782 -18.73 -13.88 -9.16
C MET A 782 -17.50 -13.05 -9.51
N LEU A 783 -17.69 -11.87 -10.11
CA LEU A 783 -16.60 -10.99 -10.56
C LEU A 783 -16.44 -9.74 -9.68
N GLY A 784 -17.37 -9.50 -8.74
CA GLY A 784 -17.33 -8.34 -7.85
C GLY A 784 -17.48 -7.01 -8.59
N PHE A 785 -18.10 -7.04 -9.77
CA PHE A 785 -18.35 -5.85 -10.58
C PHE A 785 -19.35 -4.93 -9.87
N PRO A 786 -19.10 -3.60 -9.81
CA PRO A 786 -20.09 -2.63 -9.34
C PRO A 786 -21.39 -2.73 -10.14
N ASP A 787 -22.56 -2.59 -9.49
CA ASP A 787 -23.81 -2.34 -10.21
C ASP A 787 -23.71 -0.98 -10.94
N PRO A 788 -23.84 -0.91 -12.27
CA PRO A 788 -23.80 0.36 -13.01
C PRO A 788 -24.91 1.36 -12.58
N HIS A 789 -25.94 0.91 -11.86
CA HIS A 789 -27.01 1.77 -11.32
C HIS A 789 -26.79 2.24 -9.88
N GLU A 790 -25.76 1.75 -9.18
CA GLU A 790 -25.44 2.11 -7.78
C GLU A 790 -25.11 3.62 -7.63
N ASP A 791 -24.57 4.23 -8.68
CA ASP A 791 -24.16 5.65 -8.71
C ASP A 791 -25.33 6.64 -8.76
N GLN A 792 -26.52 6.24 -9.24
CA GLN A 792 -27.69 7.12 -9.29
C GLN A 792 -28.49 7.12 -7.97
N VAL A 793 -28.53 5.99 -7.26
CA VAL A 793 -29.31 5.84 -6.02
C VAL A 793 -28.63 6.54 -4.84
N ASN A 794 -27.29 6.54 -4.79
CA ASN A 794 -26.55 7.07 -3.64
C ASN A 794 -26.32 8.59 -3.64
N ARG A 795 -26.57 9.30 -4.75
CA ARG A 795 -26.61 10.78 -4.76
C ARG A 795 -27.78 11.35 -3.94
N SER A 796 -28.77 10.53 -3.61
CA SER A 796 -29.96 10.93 -2.83
C SER A 796 -29.84 10.70 -1.31
N LYS A 797 -28.80 10.01 -0.83
CA LYS A 797 -28.61 9.63 0.59
C LYS A 797 -27.46 10.38 1.27
N SER A 798 -27.22 11.63 0.90
CA SER A 798 -26.12 12.47 1.42
C SER A 798 -26.40 13.14 2.77
N GLY A 799 -27.19 12.52 3.64
CA GLY A 799 -27.58 13.11 4.91
C GLY A 799 -27.79 12.04 5.98
N THR A 800 -26.82 11.92 6.88
CA THR A 800 -27.00 11.41 8.25
C THR A 800 -27.23 9.90 8.47
N ASP A 801 -27.56 9.10 7.45
CA ASP A 801 -27.88 7.67 7.63
C ASP A 801 -26.85 6.71 6.99
N MET A 802 -25.63 6.67 7.52
CA MET A 802 -24.70 5.53 7.33
C MET A 802 -23.61 5.53 8.41
N ILE A 803 -23.98 5.16 9.64
CA ILE A 803 -22.98 4.66 10.58
C ILE A 803 -22.60 3.25 10.11
N ILE A 804 -21.47 3.13 9.42
CA ILE A 804 -20.66 1.90 9.34
C ILE A 804 -21.32 0.74 8.53
N VAL A 805 -21.91 0.98 7.34
CA VAL A 805 -22.56 -0.11 6.55
C VAL A 805 -21.90 -0.47 5.21
N SER A 806 -21.21 0.44 4.51
CA SER A 806 -20.84 0.20 3.10
C SER A 806 -19.47 -0.45 2.83
N MET A 807 -19.05 -1.51 3.54
CA MET A 807 -17.76 -2.18 3.24
C MET A 807 -17.78 -3.73 3.23
N CYS A 808 -18.90 -4.42 3.45
CA CYS A 808 -18.92 -5.89 3.50
C CYS A 808 -20.11 -6.57 2.77
N THR A 809 -20.75 -5.95 1.78
CA THR A 809 -21.75 -6.64 0.96
C THR A 809 -21.09 -7.42 -0.18
N ALA A 810 -20.28 -8.42 0.17
CA ALA A 810 -19.80 -9.42 -0.78
C ALA A 810 -19.35 -10.70 -0.06
N ASN A 811 -20.21 -11.26 0.81
CA ASN A 811 -20.06 -12.61 1.36
C ASN A 811 -21.42 -13.10 1.86
N HIS A 812 -22.34 -13.32 0.92
CA HIS A 812 -23.52 -14.16 1.12
C HIS A 812 -23.43 -15.30 0.13
N GLU A 813 -23.06 -16.49 0.62
CA GLU A 813 -23.65 -17.79 0.24
C GLU A 813 -22.82 -18.93 0.86
N SER A 814 -23.36 -19.54 1.92
CA SER A 814 -23.23 -20.98 2.25
C SER A 814 -23.84 -21.26 3.62
N ALA A 815 -25.17 -21.28 3.67
CA ALA A 815 -25.90 -21.93 4.75
C ALA A 815 -27.27 -22.40 4.24
N HIS A 816 -27.27 -23.34 3.30
CA HIS A 816 -28.40 -24.24 3.07
C HIS A 816 -27.89 -25.63 2.67
N ARG A 817 -27.59 -26.44 3.69
CA ARG A 817 -28.07 -27.82 3.86
C ARG A 817 -27.77 -28.30 5.26
#